data_AF-A0A8J3V8K1-F1
#
_entry.id   AF-A0A8J3V8K1-F1
#
_cell.length_a   1.000
_cell.length_b   1.000
_cell.length_c   1.000
_cell.angle_alpha   90.00
_cell.angle_beta   90.00
_cell.angle_gamma   90.00
#
_symmetry.space_group_name_H-M   'P 1'
#
loop_
_entity.id
_entity.type
_entity.pdbx_description
1 polymer ?
#
loop_
_entity_poly.entity_id
_entity_poly.type
_entity_poly.pdbx_seq_one_letter_code
_entity_poly.pdbx_strand_id
1 'polypeptide(L)'
;MVSSHPSRRAAAGILATALALVAIQGSAGATSAGAAPALSKGSKAGTDAVTTLAGGITPAEFMSPKTQYKPAIRWWWQAPLTNDEALREMDAIAQAGFGEIEIAFSTGAWNTDDQRTILGNVLEKASAMNIKISMTMGPGWPIKTPSTAAGSGYASQELQYGRVNVAAGQTFSGPVPPPMDAATQKQPTKLVAVTAARVVQSGPEVTSPGTPPPASTVLDPTSLTDLTGKVTDGKISWKAPDSGNWILFGLWSRENSGGYTSLFDPIAAQKAGQDLDQLQIGPDNAAKLHKSGADMFEDSLELHATSIDWAPSMAQEFKSRRGYDIAKFLPLLFVQGEFDYPVPPKEPVPDFALPDANSDKVRHDFYQTLTDLYIANHLGEFQKWAAKYGMQYKAQAAYQQTFEPVRSFRSLQEMGARSEGESLDAAENLPISVDDPQWTNSLRYLQEMASGVHQAGGTQLSIEQGAFFKPAYSMNLSDYQDLMAKEWAAGVSQTFVHGFALQAPNAAWPGTSRFRESTTESWNDTTFPQWSSWPTLTSYLARGTRVLQTGTAKTDVAIYSDSFLSARGNQNPFDGRRLQEAGYSLEYLDPVGLVEESNPSNGELFPDTSGYRALVIDRRAISHQASAAILKAAKAGVRIVFVGDLPDKDTTFASGASGDLAVQKDVAATLRQHSATQVLAQSDVPAALERLGLEPRVASDGTRLLTQWRQVAGGAYIYLYNPTSNPVTFNPSFAVVGVPSQMDLWDGSVQPIAQYTVSHGRTNIPMTLQGKEARVIAIDKNATPGVHVVGDTQPEGGRLIVADGKIQFQAVESGEESFKLSNGRTVTVEALVDPADDVPLSGPPSSRPSIIDRFGTWSLKVQTATPTGSQTVSVPSGLGDTQFQQHYLKDWRDITSLNGESGVGTYTATTRLPDGWQPDEAHRMLLNIGVVNGTASITVNNTLVGSQVTNGHDWDIAKFLHAGTNTVTVEVRTTLRNALSKYVGRSTASQPYGLRGPVTLTPASTHAIFTSSR
;
A
#
# COMPACT_ATOMS: atom_id res chain seq x y z
N MET A 1 21.91 -53.21 -21.56
CA MET A 1 20.95 -53.77 -22.54
C MET A 1 19.65 -52.98 -22.43
N VAL A 2 19.25 -52.37 -23.55
CA VAL A 2 17.85 -52.19 -24.02
C VAL A 2 16.87 -51.54 -23.04
N SER A 3 16.73 -50.21 -23.05
CA SER A 3 15.87 -49.37 -23.93
C SER A 3 14.41 -49.26 -23.42
N SER A 4 13.98 -48.08 -22.96
CA SER A 4 13.28 -47.04 -23.74
C SER A 4 11.78 -47.32 -23.96
N HIS A 5 10.90 -46.50 -23.37
CA HIS A 5 9.96 -45.57 -24.08
C HIS A 5 8.75 -46.27 -24.73
N PRO A 6 7.72 -45.57 -25.30
CA PRO A 6 7.30 -44.15 -25.28
C PRO A 6 5.80 -44.03 -24.87
N SER A 7 5.06 -42.91 -24.76
CA SER A 7 4.88 -41.62 -25.45
C SER A 7 4.15 -41.64 -26.82
N ARG A 8 3.10 -40.78 -26.92
CA ARG A 8 2.63 -39.98 -28.08
C ARG A 8 1.45 -40.42 -28.99
N ARG A 9 0.47 -39.49 -29.03
CA ARG A 9 -0.13 -38.73 -30.16
C ARG A 9 -0.89 -39.43 -31.31
N ALA A 10 -2.01 -38.79 -31.68
CA ALA A 10 -2.53 -38.41 -33.03
C ALA A 10 -4.07 -38.65 -33.09
N ALA A 11 -4.94 -37.66 -33.29
CA ALA A 11 -5.27 -36.85 -34.47
C ALA A 11 -6.26 -37.52 -35.48
N ALA A 12 -7.34 -36.77 -35.76
CA ALA A 12 -8.13 -36.66 -37.01
C ALA A 12 -9.22 -37.70 -37.42
N GLY A 13 -10.34 -37.15 -37.93
CA GLY A 13 -11.41 -37.73 -38.77
C GLY A 13 -12.62 -36.77 -38.77
N ILE A 14 -13.01 -36.01 -39.81
CA ILE A 14 -13.43 -36.18 -41.23
C ILE A 14 -14.92 -36.63 -41.43
N LEU A 15 -15.72 -35.67 -41.95
CA LEU A 15 -16.87 -35.62 -42.90
C LEU A 15 -17.98 -36.71 -43.02
N ALA A 16 -19.23 -36.23 -43.18
CA ALA A 16 -20.21 -36.54 -44.26
C ALA A 16 -21.48 -35.63 -44.16
N THR A 17 -21.79 -34.72 -45.13
CA THR A 17 -22.81 -34.76 -46.24
C THR A 17 -24.29 -35.02 -45.83
N ALA A 18 -25.37 -34.39 -46.33
CA ALA A 18 -25.67 -33.71 -47.61
C ALA A 18 -26.98 -32.84 -47.61
N LEU A 19 -27.01 -31.86 -48.54
CA LEU A 19 -28.07 -31.30 -49.43
C LEU A 19 -29.54 -31.03 -49.01
N ALA A 20 -30.00 -29.82 -49.33
CA ALA A 20 -31.13 -29.58 -50.27
C ALA A 20 -31.05 -28.18 -50.93
N LEU A 21 -31.13 -28.16 -52.27
CA LEU A 21 -31.25 -26.99 -53.16
C LEU A 21 -32.72 -26.64 -53.39
N VAL A 22 -33.05 -25.35 -53.53
CA VAL A 22 -33.96 -24.84 -54.59
C VAL A 22 -33.45 -23.48 -55.06
N ALA A 23 -33.30 -23.33 -56.38
CA ALA A 23 -32.98 -22.10 -57.09
C ALA A 23 -34.13 -21.73 -58.02
N ILE A 24 -34.38 -20.43 -58.25
CA ILE A 24 -34.95 -19.90 -59.50
C ILE A 24 -34.23 -18.58 -59.85
N GLN A 25 -33.96 -18.48 -61.14
CA GLN A 25 -33.11 -17.57 -61.91
C GLN A 25 -33.72 -16.19 -62.22
N GLY A 26 -32.86 -15.26 -62.67
CA GLY A 26 -33.23 -14.09 -63.47
C GLY A 26 -32.03 -13.22 -63.87
N SER A 27 -31.35 -13.59 -64.96
CA SER A 27 -30.60 -12.82 -66.00
C SER A 27 -30.22 -11.33 -65.79
N ALA A 28 -29.19 -10.72 -66.39
CA ALA A 28 -27.95 -11.00 -67.14
C ALA A 28 -27.65 -9.67 -67.90
N GLY A 29 -26.42 -9.16 -67.86
CA GLY A 29 -26.02 -7.97 -68.63
C GLY A 29 -24.55 -7.56 -68.37
N ALA A 30 -23.79 -7.37 -69.43
CA ALA A 30 -22.34 -7.56 -69.51
C ALA A 30 -21.46 -6.29 -69.36
N THR A 31 -20.15 -6.55 -69.14
CA THR A 31 -18.93 -5.79 -69.53
C THR A 31 -18.57 -4.48 -68.85
N SER A 32 -17.43 -4.45 -68.13
CA SER A 32 -16.13 -3.86 -68.55
C SER A 32 -15.31 -3.36 -67.36
N ALA A 33 -13.99 -3.49 -67.47
CA ALA A 33 -13.00 -3.16 -66.45
C ALA A 33 -12.88 -1.64 -66.20
N GLY A 34 -12.64 -1.24 -64.94
CA GLY A 34 -12.28 0.13 -64.60
C GLY A 34 -12.14 0.36 -63.09
N ALA A 35 -10.92 0.68 -62.67
CA ALA A 35 -10.47 1.36 -61.44
C ALA A 35 -11.39 1.33 -60.19
N ALA A 36 -10.86 0.76 -59.10
CA ALA A 36 -11.44 0.88 -57.76
C ALA A 36 -11.52 2.35 -57.30
N PRO A 37 -12.71 2.88 -56.97
CA PRO A 37 -12.82 4.13 -56.23
C PRO A 37 -12.80 3.84 -54.72
N ALA A 38 -12.23 4.80 -54.00
CA ALA A 38 -12.10 4.84 -52.55
C ALA A 38 -13.41 4.49 -51.83
N LEU A 39 -13.33 3.52 -50.90
CA LEU A 39 -14.38 3.28 -49.92
C LEU A 39 -14.22 4.27 -48.77
N SER A 40 -14.97 5.37 -48.86
CA SER A 40 -15.36 6.19 -47.73
C SER A 40 -16.15 5.34 -46.73
N LYS A 41 -15.52 4.94 -45.62
CA LYS A 41 -16.26 4.59 -44.41
C LYS A 41 -16.46 5.89 -43.62
N GLY A 42 -17.71 6.35 -43.56
CA GLY A 42 -18.09 7.50 -42.76
C GLY A 42 -17.66 7.31 -41.31
N SER A 43 -16.84 8.22 -40.81
CA SER A 43 -16.54 8.35 -39.39
C SER A 43 -17.85 8.70 -38.67
N LYS A 44 -18.28 7.88 -37.71
CA LYS A 44 -19.21 8.36 -36.70
C LYS A 44 -18.47 9.47 -35.94
N ALA A 45 -18.92 10.72 -36.11
CA ALA A 45 -18.42 11.86 -35.36
C ALA A 45 -18.99 11.78 -33.93
N GLY A 46 -18.39 10.99 -33.05
CA GLY A 46 -18.76 10.93 -31.64
C GLY A 46 -17.65 11.51 -30.78
N THR A 47 -18.01 12.39 -29.82
CA THR A 47 -17.14 12.82 -28.71
C THR A 47 -17.44 12.01 -27.45
N ASP A 48 -17.98 10.80 -27.61
CA ASP A 48 -18.52 10.01 -26.50
C ASP A 48 -17.39 9.48 -25.61
N ALA A 49 -17.66 9.42 -24.30
CA ALA A 49 -16.73 8.88 -23.31
C ALA A 49 -16.38 7.42 -23.63
N VAL A 50 -15.19 7.00 -23.22
CA VAL A 50 -14.86 5.57 -23.18
C VAL A 50 -15.89 4.89 -22.28
N THR A 51 -16.76 4.06 -22.86
CA THR A 51 -17.81 3.41 -22.08
C THR A 51 -17.21 2.29 -21.25
N THR A 52 -16.44 1.37 -21.83
CA THR A 52 -15.83 0.25 -21.09
C THR A 52 -14.63 -0.30 -21.86
N LEU A 53 -13.45 -0.35 -21.25
CA LEU A 53 -12.31 -1.08 -21.84
C LEU A 53 -12.64 -2.58 -21.86
N ALA A 54 -12.27 -3.29 -22.93
CA ALA A 54 -12.38 -4.75 -22.93
C ALA A 54 -11.61 -5.36 -21.73
N GLY A 55 -12.30 -6.12 -20.88
CA GLY A 55 -11.74 -6.66 -19.62
C GLY A 55 -11.60 -5.64 -18.49
N GLY A 56 -12.19 -4.45 -18.61
CA GLY A 56 -12.09 -3.35 -17.66
C GLY A 56 -13.37 -3.10 -16.83
N ILE A 57 -13.46 -1.89 -16.33
CA ILE A 57 -14.52 -1.35 -15.44
C ILE A 57 -15.52 -0.58 -16.30
N THR A 58 -16.82 -0.84 -16.12
CA THR A 58 -17.88 -0.02 -16.72
C THR A 58 -18.08 1.29 -15.93
N PRO A 59 -18.71 2.34 -16.49
CA PRO A 59 -18.89 3.60 -15.78
C PRO A 59 -19.85 3.42 -14.59
N ALA A 60 -20.82 2.51 -14.71
CA ALA A 60 -21.72 2.15 -13.61
C ALA A 60 -20.98 1.43 -12.46
N GLU A 61 -20.07 0.50 -12.78
CA GLU A 61 -19.25 -0.18 -11.76
C GLU A 61 -18.25 0.76 -11.09
N PHE A 62 -17.72 1.75 -11.81
CA PHE A 62 -16.84 2.75 -11.23
C PHE A 62 -17.61 3.77 -10.38
N MET A 63 -18.77 4.23 -10.85
CA MET A 63 -19.66 5.13 -10.13
C MET A 63 -20.08 4.53 -8.78
N SER A 64 -20.40 3.22 -8.76
CA SER A 64 -20.85 2.50 -7.57
C SER A 64 -20.17 1.13 -7.46
N PRO A 65 -18.93 1.08 -6.91
CA PRO A 65 -18.21 -0.16 -6.74
C PRO A 65 -18.96 -1.15 -5.84
N LYS A 66 -18.84 -2.45 -6.16
CA LYS A 66 -19.38 -3.55 -5.36
C LYS A 66 -18.76 -3.57 -3.96
N THR A 67 -19.46 -4.16 -2.99
CA THR A 67 -19.04 -4.19 -1.58
C THR A 67 -17.62 -4.66 -1.34
N GLN A 68 -17.13 -5.66 -2.10
CA GLN A 68 -15.77 -6.19 -1.96
C GLN A 68 -14.65 -5.17 -2.20
N TYR A 69 -14.93 -4.07 -2.91
CA TYR A 69 -13.96 -3.00 -3.17
C TYR A 69 -14.03 -1.88 -2.14
N LYS A 70 -15.04 -1.86 -1.27
CA LYS A 70 -15.14 -0.85 -0.21
C LYS A 70 -14.03 -1.07 0.83
N PRO A 71 -13.59 -0.02 1.53
CA PRO A 71 -12.64 -0.19 2.62
C PRO A 71 -13.24 -1.05 3.74
N ALA A 72 -12.36 -1.62 4.54
CA ALA A 72 -12.68 -2.33 5.75
C ALA A 72 -12.37 -1.47 6.99
N ILE A 73 -12.91 -1.86 8.15
CA ILE A 73 -12.59 -1.26 9.43
C ILE A 73 -12.41 -2.34 10.49
N ARG A 74 -11.37 -2.19 11.32
CA ARG A 74 -11.15 -3.04 12.50
C ARG A 74 -12.08 -2.61 13.62
N TRP A 75 -12.79 -3.54 14.23
CA TRP A 75 -13.75 -3.33 15.30
C TRP A 75 -13.30 -4.07 16.57
N TRP A 76 -12.87 -3.33 17.59
CA TRP A 76 -12.27 -3.93 18.78
C TRP A 76 -13.31 -4.36 19.81
N TRP A 77 -13.47 -5.68 19.95
CA TRP A 77 -14.25 -6.29 21.01
C TRP A 77 -13.41 -6.37 22.28
N GLN A 78 -13.25 -5.23 22.94
CA GLN A 78 -12.38 -5.05 24.11
C GLN A 78 -13.06 -5.27 25.47
N ALA A 79 -14.39 -5.35 25.48
CA ALA A 79 -15.21 -5.57 26.67
C ALA A 79 -16.42 -6.43 26.31
N PRO A 80 -17.07 -7.09 27.29
CA PRO A 80 -18.32 -7.80 27.05
C PRO A 80 -19.35 -6.88 26.39
N LEU A 81 -19.94 -7.37 25.32
CA LEU A 81 -20.89 -6.66 24.46
C LEU A 81 -22.27 -7.31 24.60
N THR A 82 -23.34 -6.52 24.45
CA THR A 82 -24.69 -7.07 24.30
C THR A 82 -24.99 -7.28 22.82
N ASN A 83 -25.81 -8.28 22.49
CA ASN A 83 -26.20 -8.54 21.11
C ASN A 83 -26.77 -7.28 20.42
N ASP A 84 -27.65 -6.54 21.09
CA ASP A 84 -28.31 -5.38 20.48
C ASP A 84 -27.33 -4.27 20.14
N GLU A 85 -26.34 -4.01 21.01
CA GLU A 85 -25.30 -3.02 20.74
C GLU A 85 -24.37 -3.48 19.62
N ALA A 86 -24.03 -4.77 19.57
CA ALA A 86 -23.25 -5.36 18.48
C ALA A 86 -23.89 -5.13 17.12
N LEU A 87 -25.19 -5.40 17.02
CA LEU A 87 -25.94 -5.25 15.78
C LEU A 87 -26.13 -3.76 15.43
N ARG A 88 -26.27 -2.87 16.42
CA ARG A 88 -26.38 -1.43 16.22
C ARG A 88 -25.07 -0.81 15.71
N GLU A 89 -23.93 -1.15 16.32
CA GLU A 89 -22.61 -0.72 15.88
C GLU A 89 -22.31 -1.22 14.46
N MET A 90 -22.67 -2.47 14.17
CA MET A 90 -22.55 -3.02 12.82
C MET A 90 -23.37 -2.22 11.79
N ASP A 91 -24.60 -1.78 12.12
CA ASP A 91 -25.37 -0.90 11.24
C ASP A 91 -24.67 0.45 11.04
N ALA A 92 -24.13 1.04 12.10
CA ALA A 92 -23.42 2.31 12.00
C ALA A 92 -22.17 2.21 11.11
N ILE A 93 -21.39 1.14 11.25
CA ILE A 93 -20.23 0.84 10.41
C ILE A 93 -20.65 0.64 8.95
N ALA A 94 -21.71 -0.13 8.69
CA ALA A 94 -22.23 -0.33 7.34
C ALA A 94 -22.72 0.98 6.70
N GLN A 95 -23.42 1.82 7.47
CA GLN A 95 -23.90 3.13 7.03
C GLN A 95 -22.77 4.12 6.73
N ALA A 96 -21.63 4.01 7.44
CA ALA A 96 -20.41 4.75 7.13
C ALA A 96 -19.75 4.31 5.81
N GLY A 97 -20.24 3.22 5.20
CA GLY A 97 -19.86 2.76 3.87
C GLY A 97 -18.73 1.73 3.83
N PHE A 98 -18.39 1.12 4.96
CA PHE A 98 -17.45 0.00 5.02
C PHE A 98 -18.09 -1.27 4.44
N GLY A 99 -17.32 -2.05 3.67
CA GLY A 99 -17.80 -3.29 3.04
C GLY A 99 -17.38 -4.56 3.76
N GLU A 100 -16.43 -4.44 4.67
CA GLU A 100 -15.87 -5.53 5.45
C GLU A 100 -15.59 -5.02 6.87
N ILE A 101 -15.86 -5.86 7.86
CA ILE A 101 -15.66 -5.55 9.28
C ILE A 101 -14.74 -6.60 9.86
N GLU A 102 -13.62 -6.18 10.45
CA GLU A 102 -12.68 -7.09 11.09
C GLU A 102 -12.85 -7.07 12.60
N ILE A 103 -13.34 -8.16 13.19
CA ILE A 103 -13.48 -8.27 14.64
C ILE A 103 -12.10 -8.54 15.26
N ALA A 104 -11.61 -7.60 16.05
CA ALA A 104 -10.39 -7.77 16.84
C ALA A 104 -10.75 -8.18 18.28
N PHE A 105 -10.45 -9.43 18.63
CA PHE A 105 -10.73 -9.96 19.95
C PHE A 105 -9.74 -9.44 21.00
N SER A 106 -10.21 -9.32 22.25
CA SER A 106 -9.36 -9.05 23.40
C SER A 106 -9.60 -10.07 24.51
N THR A 107 -8.62 -10.28 25.38
CA THR A 107 -8.65 -11.34 26.41
C THR A 107 -9.90 -11.30 27.29
N GLY A 108 -10.43 -10.11 27.59
CA GLY A 108 -11.63 -9.95 28.42
C GLY A 108 -12.97 -10.24 27.74
N ALA A 109 -12.98 -10.46 26.42
CA ALA A 109 -14.19 -10.66 25.61
C ALA A 109 -14.02 -11.81 24.60
N TRP A 110 -13.13 -12.76 24.90
CA TRP A 110 -12.82 -13.92 24.05
C TRP A 110 -13.03 -15.21 24.84
N ASN A 111 -13.38 -16.29 24.13
CA ASN A 111 -13.65 -17.61 24.72
C ASN A 111 -14.78 -17.61 25.76
N THR A 112 -15.93 -17.04 25.40
CA THR A 112 -17.16 -17.11 26.19
C THR A 112 -18.34 -17.55 25.32
N ASP A 113 -19.38 -18.13 25.94
CA ASP A 113 -20.61 -18.49 25.22
C ASP A 113 -21.31 -17.26 24.62
N ASP A 114 -21.28 -16.14 25.35
CA ASP A 114 -21.82 -14.86 24.87
C ASP A 114 -21.08 -14.36 23.62
N GLN A 115 -19.74 -14.40 23.62
CA GLN A 115 -18.95 -14.00 22.45
C GLN A 115 -19.31 -14.84 21.22
N ARG A 116 -19.40 -16.17 21.36
CA ARG A 116 -19.74 -17.06 20.24
C ARG A 116 -21.17 -16.86 19.76
N THR A 117 -22.10 -16.61 20.66
CA THR A 117 -23.50 -16.33 20.33
C THR A 117 -23.63 -15.03 19.54
N ILE A 118 -22.99 -13.96 20.03
CA ILE A 118 -23.01 -12.64 19.36
C ILE A 118 -22.31 -12.72 18.00
N LEU A 119 -21.18 -13.41 17.90
CA LEU A 119 -20.52 -13.67 16.61
C LEU A 119 -21.48 -14.31 15.62
N GLY A 120 -22.26 -15.30 16.04
CA GLY A 120 -23.26 -15.96 15.18
C GLY A 120 -24.34 -15.01 14.67
N ASN A 121 -24.81 -14.09 15.50
CA ASN A 121 -25.82 -13.10 15.13
C ASN A 121 -25.24 -12.02 14.20
N VAL A 122 -23.99 -11.60 14.44
CA VAL A 122 -23.26 -10.69 13.56
C VAL A 122 -23.04 -11.32 12.19
N LEU A 123 -22.64 -12.59 12.12
CA LEU A 123 -22.46 -13.31 10.85
C LEU A 123 -23.75 -13.44 10.05
N GLU A 124 -24.88 -13.71 10.71
CA GLU A 124 -26.20 -13.76 10.07
C GLU A 124 -26.61 -12.40 9.50
N LYS A 125 -26.47 -11.34 10.30
CA LYS A 125 -26.76 -9.98 9.85
C LYS A 125 -25.84 -9.55 8.70
N ALA A 126 -24.55 -9.87 8.78
CA ALA A 126 -23.57 -9.60 7.72
C ALA A 126 -23.97 -10.26 6.41
N SER A 127 -24.42 -11.52 6.47
CA SER A 127 -24.94 -12.23 5.30
C SER A 127 -26.18 -11.54 4.70
N ALA A 128 -27.07 -11.00 5.53
CA ALA A 128 -28.27 -10.28 5.06
C ALA A 128 -27.93 -8.92 4.43
N MET A 129 -26.85 -8.27 4.89
CA MET A 129 -26.38 -6.96 4.40
C MET A 129 -25.37 -7.07 3.24
N ASN A 130 -24.97 -8.29 2.86
CA ASN A 130 -23.87 -8.54 1.92
C ASN A 130 -22.55 -7.87 2.35
N ILE A 131 -22.25 -7.94 3.65
CA ILE A 131 -21.00 -7.47 4.27
C ILE A 131 -20.17 -8.69 4.65
N LYS A 132 -18.84 -8.56 4.55
CA LYS A 132 -17.90 -9.59 4.96
C LYS A 132 -17.36 -9.34 6.38
N ILE A 133 -17.14 -10.43 7.10
CA ILE A 133 -16.57 -10.45 8.45
C ILE A 133 -15.22 -11.12 8.40
N SER A 134 -14.20 -10.38 8.80
CA SER A 134 -12.87 -10.89 9.10
C SER A 134 -12.67 -10.89 10.61
N MET A 135 -11.69 -11.63 11.12
CA MET A 135 -11.44 -11.65 12.55
C MET A 135 -10.01 -12.03 12.91
N THR A 136 -9.48 -11.46 13.99
CA THR A 136 -8.17 -11.82 14.52
C THR A 136 -8.15 -13.28 15.00
N MET A 137 -7.01 -13.94 14.87
CA MET A 137 -6.79 -15.31 15.33
C MET A 137 -6.46 -15.34 16.82
N GLY A 138 -7.51 -15.21 17.64
CA GLY A 138 -7.40 -15.11 19.09
C GLY A 138 -7.25 -13.66 19.57
N PRO A 139 -7.08 -13.47 20.89
CA PRO A 139 -6.96 -12.15 21.51
C PRO A 139 -5.51 -11.64 21.60
N GLY A 140 -4.54 -12.43 21.14
CA GLY A 140 -3.12 -12.11 21.21
C GLY A 140 -2.51 -12.04 19.81
N TRP A 141 -1.64 -11.06 19.63
CA TRP A 141 -0.74 -10.92 18.51
C TRP A 141 0.68 -10.85 19.08
N PRO A 142 1.56 -11.78 18.72
CA PRO A 142 1.34 -13.00 17.93
C PRO A 142 0.33 -13.98 18.51
N ILE A 143 -0.10 -14.93 17.68
CA ILE A 143 -1.11 -15.93 18.02
C ILE A 143 -0.72 -16.70 19.28
N LYS A 144 -1.61 -16.63 20.28
CA LYS A 144 -1.51 -17.33 21.56
C LYS A 144 -2.76 -18.15 21.81
N THR A 145 -2.59 -19.46 21.95
CA THR A 145 -3.68 -20.36 22.34
C THR A 145 -3.25 -21.30 23.47
N PRO A 146 -4.18 -21.88 24.25
CA PRO A 146 -3.83 -22.73 25.40
C PRO A 146 -2.90 -23.91 25.06
N SER A 147 -3.10 -24.56 23.90
CA SER A 147 -2.31 -25.71 23.46
C SER A 147 -0.90 -25.36 22.98
N THR A 148 -0.62 -24.07 22.76
CA THR A 148 0.69 -23.55 22.32
C THR A 148 1.33 -22.60 23.33
N ALA A 149 0.71 -22.44 24.51
CA ALA A 149 1.24 -21.63 25.59
C ALA A 149 2.59 -22.15 26.12
N ALA A 150 3.30 -21.30 26.86
CA ALA A 150 4.56 -21.68 27.52
C ALA A 150 4.40 -22.96 28.36
N GLY A 151 5.34 -23.89 28.20
CA GLY A 151 5.37 -25.23 28.80
C GLY A 151 4.67 -26.31 27.98
N SER A 152 4.02 -25.96 26.86
CA SER A 152 3.31 -26.93 25.99
C SER A 152 4.25 -27.74 25.10
N GLY A 153 5.47 -27.26 24.87
CA GLY A 153 6.39 -27.78 23.85
C GLY A 153 6.10 -27.30 22.42
N TYR A 154 5.02 -26.54 22.19
CA TYR A 154 4.65 -25.95 20.91
C TYR A 154 4.76 -24.41 20.90
N ALA A 155 5.26 -23.84 22.00
CA ALA A 155 5.63 -22.44 22.06
C ALA A 155 6.88 -22.18 21.21
N SER A 156 7.01 -20.97 20.70
CA SER A 156 8.21 -20.48 20.00
C SER A 156 9.46 -20.72 20.85
N GLN A 157 10.54 -21.17 20.19
CA GLN A 157 11.81 -21.47 20.85
C GLN A 157 12.90 -20.52 20.40
N GLU A 158 13.90 -20.36 21.25
CA GLU A 158 15.11 -19.63 20.95
C GLU A 158 16.35 -20.49 21.22
N LEU A 159 17.46 -20.16 20.55
CA LEU A 159 18.78 -20.71 20.81
C LEU A 159 19.60 -19.75 21.69
N GLN A 160 20.28 -20.28 22.69
CA GLN A 160 21.21 -19.59 23.58
C GLN A 160 22.56 -20.31 23.61
N TYR A 161 23.62 -19.59 23.97
CA TYR A 161 24.93 -20.21 24.19
C TYR A 161 25.51 -19.93 25.57
N GLY A 162 26.31 -20.89 26.01
CA GLY A 162 27.32 -20.76 27.05
C GLY A 162 28.70 -20.90 26.46
N ARG A 163 29.72 -20.31 27.08
CA ARG A 163 31.10 -20.45 26.62
C ARG A 163 32.10 -20.60 27.76
N VAL A 164 33.27 -21.17 27.45
CA VAL A 164 34.46 -21.13 28.28
C VAL A 164 35.71 -20.98 27.40
N ASN A 165 36.62 -20.09 27.80
CA ASN A 165 37.92 -19.97 27.15
C ASN A 165 38.84 -21.11 27.61
N VAL A 166 39.49 -21.77 26.66
CA VAL A 166 40.41 -22.89 26.90
C VAL A 166 41.76 -22.54 26.27
N ALA A 167 42.82 -22.49 27.08
CA ALA A 167 44.15 -22.19 26.58
C ALA A 167 44.70 -23.32 25.69
N ALA A 168 45.68 -22.98 24.85
CA ALA A 168 46.40 -23.95 24.02
C ALA A 168 46.89 -25.15 24.86
N GLY A 169 46.57 -26.36 24.42
CA GLY A 169 46.98 -27.60 25.10
C GLY A 169 46.26 -27.90 26.42
N GLN A 170 45.37 -27.03 26.89
CA GLN A 170 44.61 -27.23 28.13
C GLN A 170 43.46 -28.23 27.91
N THR A 171 43.20 -29.06 28.91
CA THR A 171 41.99 -29.91 28.97
C THR A 171 40.89 -29.21 29.75
N PHE A 172 39.74 -29.00 29.14
CA PHE A 172 38.49 -28.72 29.84
C PHE A 172 37.82 -30.05 30.18
N SER A 173 37.46 -30.25 31.45
CA SER A 173 36.74 -31.45 31.90
C SER A 173 35.69 -31.05 32.93
N GLY A 174 34.42 -31.07 32.55
CA GLY A 174 33.34 -30.60 33.41
C GLY A 174 31.97 -30.65 32.73
N PRO A 175 30.95 -30.04 33.34
CA PRO A 175 29.66 -29.80 32.69
C PRO A 175 29.86 -29.02 31.38
N VAL A 176 29.03 -29.30 30.38
CA VAL A 176 28.96 -28.45 29.17
C VAL A 176 28.65 -27.01 29.61
N PRO A 177 29.31 -25.97 29.02
CA PRO A 177 29.03 -24.58 29.38
C PRO A 177 27.52 -24.28 29.31
N PRO A 178 26.87 -23.92 30.44
CA PRO A 178 25.44 -23.62 30.44
C PRO A 178 25.18 -22.27 29.78
N PRO A 179 23.93 -21.97 29.34
CA PRO A 179 23.58 -20.66 28.81
C PRO A 179 24.09 -19.51 29.68
N MET A 180 24.52 -18.41 29.07
CA MET A 180 25.15 -17.29 29.77
C MET A 180 24.28 -16.69 30.90
N ASP A 181 22.96 -16.83 30.81
CA ASP A 181 21.97 -16.34 31.77
C ASP A 181 21.40 -17.45 32.68
N ALA A 182 22.00 -18.65 32.73
CA ALA A 182 21.50 -19.78 33.52
C ALA A 182 21.40 -19.49 35.04
N ALA A 183 22.12 -18.47 35.53
CA ALA A 183 22.01 -18.01 36.91
C ALA A 183 20.64 -17.36 37.19
N THR A 184 20.14 -16.56 36.24
CA THR A 184 18.93 -15.73 36.38
C THR A 184 17.71 -16.35 35.70
N GLN A 185 17.88 -17.07 34.58
CA GLN A 185 16.80 -17.71 33.86
C GLN A 185 16.72 -19.21 34.19
N LYS A 186 15.51 -19.69 34.53
CA LYS A 186 15.27 -21.07 35.01
C LYS A 186 14.39 -21.91 34.07
N GLN A 187 14.12 -21.40 32.87
CA GLN A 187 13.42 -22.18 31.86
C GLN A 187 14.18 -23.48 31.54
N PRO A 188 13.48 -24.60 31.33
CA PRO A 188 14.10 -25.84 30.87
C PRO A 188 14.87 -25.63 29.57
N THR A 189 16.07 -26.19 29.50
CA THR A 189 16.95 -26.08 28.32
C THR A 189 17.25 -27.46 27.77
N LYS A 190 17.46 -27.53 26.45
CA LYS A 190 17.86 -28.75 25.75
C LYS A 190 19.17 -28.50 25.03
N LEU A 191 20.16 -29.35 25.26
CA LEU A 191 21.45 -29.26 24.56
C LEU A 191 21.23 -29.55 23.07
N VAL A 192 21.61 -28.61 22.21
CA VAL A 192 21.55 -28.69 20.74
C VAL A 192 22.89 -29.14 20.19
N ALA A 193 23.98 -28.50 20.61
CA ALA A 193 25.32 -28.84 20.16
C ALA A 193 26.39 -28.43 21.19
N VAL A 194 27.58 -29.04 21.07
CA VAL A 194 28.79 -28.57 21.73
C VAL A 194 29.84 -28.36 20.65
N THR A 195 30.38 -27.16 20.52
CA THR A 195 31.34 -26.82 19.47
C THR A 195 32.58 -26.17 20.04
N ALA A 196 33.67 -26.16 19.27
CA ALA A 196 34.87 -25.41 19.65
C ALA A 196 35.48 -24.71 18.44
N ALA A 197 36.12 -23.57 18.70
CA ALA A 197 36.81 -22.77 17.71
C ALA A 197 38.04 -22.08 18.29
N ARG A 198 39.09 -21.94 17.49
CA ARG A 198 40.28 -21.16 17.82
C ARG A 198 40.00 -19.67 17.59
N VAL A 199 40.46 -18.84 18.51
CA VAL A 199 40.34 -17.38 18.45
C VAL A 199 41.52 -16.82 17.65
N VAL A 200 41.20 -16.00 16.64
CA VAL A 200 42.17 -15.22 15.88
C VAL A 200 42.33 -13.84 16.50
N GLN A 201 41.21 -13.20 16.85
CA GLN A 201 41.16 -11.89 17.49
C GLN A 201 40.07 -11.88 18.55
N SER A 202 40.43 -11.51 19.78
CA SER A 202 39.46 -11.40 20.88
C SER A 202 38.61 -10.12 20.74
N GLY A 203 37.29 -10.27 20.82
CA GLY A 203 36.35 -9.19 21.08
C GLY A 203 35.91 -9.17 22.54
N PRO A 204 35.17 -8.14 22.99
CA PRO A 204 34.53 -8.14 24.30
C PRO A 204 33.56 -9.32 24.46
N GLU A 205 33.54 -9.91 25.65
CA GLU A 205 32.61 -10.99 25.95
C GLU A 205 31.20 -10.46 26.11
N VAL A 206 30.24 -11.10 25.44
CA VAL A 206 28.82 -10.88 25.66
C VAL A 206 28.44 -11.54 26.98
N THR A 207 27.98 -10.72 27.93
CA THR A 207 27.61 -11.17 29.29
C THR A 207 26.12 -11.08 29.56
N SER A 208 25.32 -10.63 28.59
CA SER A 208 23.88 -10.42 28.75
C SER A 208 23.17 -10.71 27.42
N PRO A 209 22.19 -11.62 27.40
CA PRO A 209 21.36 -11.86 26.21
C PRO A 209 20.69 -10.58 25.72
N GLY A 210 20.48 -10.48 24.40
CA GLY A 210 19.85 -9.33 23.75
C GLY A 210 20.74 -8.09 23.62
N THR A 211 21.95 -8.09 24.19
CA THR A 211 22.89 -6.96 24.11
C THR A 211 24.07 -7.28 23.19
N PRO A 212 24.16 -6.65 22.00
CA PRO A 212 25.27 -6.89 21.07
C PRO A 212 26.59 -6.32 21.62
N PRO A 213 27.75 -6.96 21.32
CA PRO A 213 29.04 -6.42 21.69
C PRO A 213 29.43 -5.22 20.80
N PRO A 214 30.39 -4.38 21.21
CA PRO A 214 30.88 -3.30 20.35
C PRO A 214 31.82 -3.80 19.22
N ALA A 215 32.31 -5.05 19.31
CA ALA A 215 33.13 -5.70 18.29
C ALA A 215 33.04 -7.24 18.45
N SER A 216 33.01 -7.97 17.34
CA SER A 216 32.96 -9.44 17.34
C SER A 216 34.27 -10.07 17.86
N THR A 217 34.16 -11.27 18.44
CA THR A 217 35.31 -12.17 18.54
C THR A 217 35.52 -12.89 17.20
N VAL A 218 36.71 -12.80 16.63
CA VAL A 218 37.04 -13.42 15.33
C VAL A 218 37.57 -14.83 15.53
N LEU A 219 36.90 -15.80 14.92
CA LEU A 219 37.22 -17.23 14.99
C LEU A 219 37.97 -17.69 13.74
N ASP A 220 38.81 -18.72 13.89
CA ASP A 220 39.52 -19.33 12.78
C ASP A 220 38.58 -20.28 12.01
N PRO A 221 38.31 -20.04 10.72
CA PRO A 221 37.36 -20.83 9.93
C PRO A 221 37.76 -22.31 9.82
N THR A 222 39.05 -22.62 9.87
CA THR A 222 39.56 -24.01 9.75
C THR A 222 39.44 -24.81 11.04
N SER A 223 39.16 -24.14 12.16
CA SER A 223 39.14 -24.73 13.50
C SER A 223 37.75 -25.12 13.99
N LEU A 224 36.69 -24.63 13.34
CA LEU A 224 35.30 -24.87 13.72
C LEU A 224 35.02 -26.37 13.78
N THR A 225 34.75 -26.88 14.98
CA THR A 225 34.61 -28.32 15.25
C THR A 225 33.32 -28.60 16.01
N ASP A 226 32.58 -29.61 15.57
CA ASP A 226 31.47 -30.21 16.32
C ASP A 226 32.00 -31.28 17.28
N LEU A 227 31.76 -31.09 18.57
CA LEU A 227 32.15 -31.96 19.68
C LEU A 227 30.92 -32.60 20.36
N THR A 228 29.72 -32.44 19.80
CA THR A 228 28.47 -32.90 20.41
C THR A 228 28.51 -34.40 20.74
N GLY A 229 29.08 -35.21 19.85
CA GLY A 229 29.24 -36.66 20.06
C GLY A 229 30.22 -37.06 21.18
N LYS A 230 30.95 -36.11 21.78
CA LYS A 230 31.85 -36.34 22.93
C LYS A 230 31.21 -36.07 24.29
N VAL A 231 29.95 -35.63 24.31
CA VAL A 231 29.22 -35.35 25.54
C VAL A 231 28.71 -36.67 26.14
N THR A 232 28.86 -36.83 27.44
CA THR A 232 28.30 -37.96 28.21
C THR A 232 27.74 -37.42 29.52
N ASP A 233 26.47 -37.72 29.81
CA ASP A 233 25.75 -37.25 31.00
C ASP A 233 25.84 -35.73 31.24
N GLY A 234 25.72 -34.94 30.17
CA GLY A 234 25.80 -33.47 30.22
C GLY A 234 27.20 -32.91 30.51
N LYS A 235 28.24 -33.76 30.45
CA LYS A 235 29.64 -33.39 30.67
C LYS A 235 30.47 -33.65 29.42
N ILE A 236 31.56 -32.91 29.30
CA ILE A 236 32.56 -33.08 28.25
C ILE A 236 33.97 -33.03 28.84
N SER A 237 34.85 -33.87 28.31
CA SER A 237 36.29 -33.80 28.53
C SER A 237 36.98 -33.64 27.18
N TRP A 238 37.59 -32.48 26.95
CA TRP A 238 38.20 -32.11 25.67
C TRP A 238 39.51 -31.35 25.88
N LYS A 239 40.58 -31.82 25.24
CA LYS A 239 41.88 -31.13 25.17
C LYS A 239 41.91 -30.22 23.96
N ALA A 240 42.09 -28.92 24.17
CA ALA A 240 42.32 -27.97 23.11
C ALA A 240 43.66 -28.28 22.40
N PRO A 241 43.76 -28.14 21.07
CA PRO A 241 45.02 -28.24 20.35
C PRO A 241 46.13 -27.35 20.94
N ASP A 242 47.39 -27.74 20.76
CA ASP A 242 48.53 -27.10 21.42
C ASP A 242 48.89 -25.71 20.86
N SER A 243 48.05 -25.12 20.00
CA SER A 243 48.26 -23.78 19.44
C SER A 243 46.98 -22.93 19.46
N GLY A 244 47.15 -21.64 19.80
CA GLY A 244 46.09 -20.64 19.88
C GLY A 244 45.16 -20.81 21.08
N ASN A 245 44.45 -19.73 21.43
CA ASN A 245 43.40 -19.80 22.44
C ASN A 245 42.10 -20.31 21.80
N TRP A 246 41.33 -21.09 22.53
CA TRP A 246 40.10 -21.71 22.05
C TRP A 246 38.90 -21.26 22.88
N ILE A 247 37.72 -21.34 22.27
CA ILE A 247 36.45 -21.23 22.97
C ILE A 247 35.72 -22.56 22.78
N LEU A 248 35.24 -23.13 23.89
CA LEU A 248 34.30 -24.24 23.90
C LEU A 248 32.89 -23.68 24.17
N PHE A 249 31.94 -24.01 23.31
CA PHE A 249 30.56 -23.55 23.36
C PHE A 249 29.62 -24.68 23.76
N GLY A 250 28.66 -24.37 24.63
CA GLY A 250 27.44 -25.17 24.80
C GLY A 250 26.27 -24.42 24.17
N LEU A 251 25.57 -25.03 23.22
CA LEU A 251 24.45 -24.43 22.49
C LEU A 251 23.16 -25.08 22.95
N TRP A 252 22.20 -24.30 23.42
CA TRP A 252 21.02 -24.79 24.12
C TRP A 252 19.76 -24.14 23.54
N SER A 253 18.73 -24.93 23.28
CA SER A 253 17.40 -24.39 22.97
C SER A 253 16.54 -24.30 24.22
N ARG A 254 15.63 -23.34 24.24
CA ARG A 254 14.57 -23.17 25.24
C ARG A 254 13.35 -22.53 24.61
N GLU A 255 12.20 -22.61 25.28
CA GLU A 255 11.06 -21.75 24.92
C GLU A 255 11.43 -20.29 25.13
N ASN A 256 11.00 -19.40 24.23
CA ASN A 256 11.21 -17.96 24.43
C ASN A 256 10.28 -17.42 25.53
N SER A 257 10.53 -16.19 25.98
CA SER A 257 9.73 -15.55 27.05
C SER A 257 8.33 -15.12 26.58
N GLY A 258 8.14 -15.01 25.26
CA GLY A 258 6.91 -14.54 24.64
C GLY A 258 5.73 -15.51 24.76
N GLY A 259 5.99 -16.82 24.73
CA GLY A 259 4.96 -17.85 24.87
C GLY A 259 3.94 -17.86 23.72
N TYR A 260 4.40 -17.54 22.51
CA TYR A 260 3.61 -17.52 21.26
C TYR A 260 3.61 -18.89 20.58
N THR A 261 2.63 -19.15 19.71
CA THR A 261 2.65 -20.30 18.81
C THR A 261 3.94 -20.32 17.99
N SER A 262 4.60 -21.48 17.86
CA SER A 262 5.82 -21.58 17.05
C SER A 262 5.54 -21.38 15.55
N LEU A 263 6.31 -20.47 14.92
CA LEU A 263 6.25 -20.19 13.48
C LEU A 263 6.94 -21.26 12.62
N PHE A 264 7.68 -22.18 13.23
CA PHE A 264 8.54 -23.13 12.51
C PHE A 264 8.14 -24.58 12.75
N ASP A 265 7.05 -24.83 13.47
CA ASP A 265 6.50 -26.16 13.74
C ASP A 265 5.05 -26.24 13.22
N PRO A 266 4.77 -27.08 12.21
CA PRO A 266 3.42 -27.18 11.65
C PRO A 266 2.40 -27.73 12.66
N ILE A 267 2.84 -28.53 13.63
CA ILE A 267 1.95 -29.06 14.66
C ILE A 267 1.51 -27.95 15.62
N ALA A 268 2.35 -26.94 15.85
CA ALA A 268 1.97 -25.78 16.66
C ALA A 268 0.83 -24.99 16.00
N ALA A 269 0.96 -24.67 14.70
CA ALA A 269 -0.09 -24.00 13.93
C ALA A 269 -1.40 -24.82 13.89
N GLN A 270 -1.31 -26.13 13.68
CA GLN A 270 -2.48 -27.03 13.70
C GLN A 270 -3.19 -27.04 15.06
N LYS A 271 -2.44 -27.07 16.17
CA LYS A 271 -3.00 -27.01 17.53
C LYS A 271 -3.64 -25.66 17.83
N ALA A 272 -3.02 -24.57 17.39
CA ALA A 272 -3.62 -23.24 17.49
C ALA A 272 -4.95 -23.18 16.73
N GLY A 273 -5.01 -23.71 15.51
CA GLY A 273 -6.27 -23.83 14.75
C GLY A 273 -7.34 -24.65 15.48
N GLN A 274 -6.98 -25.77 16.12
CA GLN A 274 -7.91 -26.58 16.92
C GLN A 274 -8.45 -25.83 18.14
N ASP A 275 -7.60 -25.05 18.83
CA ASP A 275 -8.04 -24.21 19.93
C ASP A 275 -9.00 -23.11 19.43
N LEU A 276 -8.70 -22.47 18.29
CA LEU A 276 -9.56 -21.44 17.70
C LEU A 276 -10.92 -22.01 17.27
N ASP A 277 -10.95 -23.23 16.72
CA ASP A 277 -12.19 -23.95 16.40
C ASP A 277 -13.11 -24.05 17.64
N GLN A 278 -12.53 -24.42 18.79
CA GLN A 278 -13.28 -24.65 20.02
C GLN A 278 -13.62 -23.35 20.76
N LEU A 279 -12.65 -22.47 20.91
CA LEU A 279 -12.70 -21.35 21.85
C LEU A 279 -13.28 -20.08 21.19
N GLN A 280 -12.99 -19.85 19.91
CA GLN A 280 -13.41 -18.63 19.20
C GLN A 280 -14.63 -18.83 18.30
N ILE A 281 -14.61 -19.89 17.49
CA ILE A 281 -15.62 -20.12 16.46
C ILE A 281 -16.82 -20.86 17.06
N GLY A 282 -16.58 -22.02 17.67
CA GLY A 282 -17.63 -22.92 18.16
C GLY A 282 -18.42 -23.62 17.04
N PRO A 283 -19.19 -24.66 17.37
CA PRO A 283 -19.88 -25.50 16.39
C PRO A 283 -20.95 -24.74 15.58
N ASP A 284 -21.61 -23.74 16.18
CA ASP A 284 -22.78 -23.07 15.59
C ASP A 284 -22.41 -22.03 14.53
N ASN A 285 -21.17 -21.56 14.49
CA ASN A 285 -20.72 -20.49 13.59
C ASN A 285 -20.07 -21.01 12.31
N ALA A 286 -19.61 -22.26 12.28
CA ALA A 286 -18.87 -22.83 11.14
C ALA A 286 -19.61 -22.66 9.80
N ALA A 287 -20.89 -23.00 9.74
CA ALA A 287 -21.71 -22.87 8.53
C ALA A 287 -22.03 -21.41 8.17
N LYS A 288 -22.03 -20.51 9.15
CA LYS A 288 -22.30 -19.08 8.94
C LYS A 288 -21.08 -18.38 8.31
N LEU A 289 -19.87 -18.78 8.69
CA LEU A 289 -18.62 -18.29 8.12
C LEU A 289 -18.53 -18.53 6.60
N HIS A 290 -19.02 -19.65 6.08
CA HIS A 290 -19.08 -19.88 4.62
C HIS A 290 -19.92 -18.85 3.84
N LYS A 291 -20.83 -18.13 4.51
CA LYS A 291 -21.70 -17.12 3.88
C LYS A 291 -21.08 -15.73 3.98
N SER A 292 -20.71 -15.32 5.18
CA SER A 292 -20.29 -13.95 5.49
C SER A 292 -18.85 -13.80 5.97
N GLY A 293 -18.11 -14.88 6.19
CA GLY A 293 -16.67 -14.81 6.46
C GLY A 293 -15.89 -14.32 5.24
N ALA A 294 -14.82 -13.55 5.50
CA ALA A 294 -13.75 -13.22 4.56
C ALA A 294 -12.42 -13.79 5.07
N ASP A 295 -11.81 -13.17 6.09
CA ASP A 295 -10.44 -13.48 6.49
C ASP A 295 -10.30 -13.92 7.96
N MET A 296 -9.47 -14.92 8.18
CA MET A 296 -8.84 -15.20 9.47
C MET A 296 -7.52 -14.45 9.52
N PHE A 297 -7.45 -13.42 10.35
CA PHE A 297 -6.36 -12.46 10.34
C PHE A 297 -5.31 -12.74 11.42
N GLU A 298 -4.06 -12.92 11.01
CA GLU A 298 -2.90 -12.82 11.88
C GLU A 298 -2.29 -11.41 11.78
N ASP A 299 -2.43 -10.71 12.90
CA ASP A 299 -1.86 -9.38 13.12
C ASP A 299 -0.32 -9.46 13.23
N SER A 300 0.32 -8.32 13.49
CA SER A 300 1.76 -8.14 13.64
C SER A 300 2.46 -9.24 14.46
N LEU A 301 3.61 -9.67 13.96
CA LEU A 301 4.35 -10.81 14.51
C LEU A 301 5.11 -10.52 15.79
N GLU A 302 5.11 -9.30 16.38
CA GLU A 302 5.84 -8.86 17.60
C GLU A 302 6.59 -9.97 18.42
N LEU A 303 7.61 -10.60 17.82
CA LEU A 303 8.29 -11.77 18.38
C LEU A 303 9.39 -11.30 19.34
N HIS A 304 9.52 -11.99 20.45
CA HIS A 304 10.57 -11.73 21.44
C HIS A 304 11.45 -12.97 21.58
N ALA A 305 12.46 -13.08 20.71
CA ALA A 305 13.57 -13.99 20.90
C ALA A 305 14.80 -13.21 21.37
N THR A 306 15.27 -13.55 22.56
CA THR A 306 16.37 -12.83 23.23
C THR A 306 17.70 -12.99 22.49
N SER A 307 17.84 -14.05 21.68
CA SER A 307 19.05 -14.29 20.87
C SER A 307 18.75 -14.74 19.45
N ILE A 308 18.27 -15.96 19.21
CA ILE A 308 18.00 -16.48 17.86
C ILE A 308 16.72 -17.29 17.86
N ASP A 309 15.81 -17.03 16.94
CA ASP A 309 14.65 -17.87 16.69
C ASP A 309 15.04 -19.32 16.32
N TRP A 310 14.34 -20.29 16.92
CA TRP A 310 14.71 -21.70 16.78
C TRP A 310 13.51 -22.65 16.73
N ALA A 311 13.78 -23.87 16.25
CA ALA A 311 12.88 -25.00 16.33
C ALA A 311 13.65 -26.32 16.52
N PRO A 312 13.03 -27.35 17.14
CA PRO A 312 13.68 -28.64 17.32
C PRO A 312 14.16 -29.29 16.01
N SER A 313 13.46 -29.05 14.89
CA SER A 313 13.80 -29.57 13.55
C SER A 313 14.80 -28.71 12.78
N MET A 314 15.15 -27.51 13.27
CA MET A 314 15.88 -26.48 12.52
C MET A 314 17.18 -26.99 11.89
N ALA A 315 18.02 -27.69 12.65
CA ALA A 315 19.30 -28.21 12.14
C ALA A 315 19.11 -29.26 11.03
N GLN A 316 18.06 -30.09 11.12
CA GLN A 316 17.74 -31.08 10.10
C GLN A 316 17.20 -30.41 8.83
N GLU A 317 16.28 -29.46 8.99
CA GLU A 317 15.70 -28.68 7.89
C GLU A 317 16.78 -27.88 7.15
N PHE A 318 17.65 -27.19 7.89
CA PHE A 318 18.79 -26.48 7.35
C PHE A 318 19.66 -27.39 6.49
N LYS A 319 20.06 -28.55 7.01
CA LYS A 319 20.91 -29.50 6.29
C LYS A 319 20.27 -30.02 5.02
N SER A 320 18.98 -30.32 5.08
CA SER A 320 18.20 -30.79 3.93
C SER A 320 18.14 -29.72 2.82
N ARG A 321 17.95 -28.45 3.21
CA ARG A 321 17.69 -27.33 2.29
C ARG A 321 18.93 -26.62 1.78
N ARG A 322 19.99 -26.54 2.59
CA ARG A 322 21.23 -25.81 2.31
C ARG A 322 22.40 -26.74 1.97
N GLY A 323 22.27 -28.04 2.24
CA GLY A 323 23.21 -29.06 1.79
C GLY A 323 24.43 -29.28 2.71
N TYR A 324 24.48 -28.68 3.89
CA TYR A 324 25.55 -28.88 4.87
C TYR A 324 25.06 -28.82 6.32
N ASP A 325 25.87 -29.35 7.24
CA ASP A 325 25.53 -29.39 8.66
C ASP A 325 25.83 -28.05 9.36
N ILE A 326 24.82 -27.47 10.02
CA ILE A 326 24.94 -26.17 10.70
C ILE A 326 25.67 -26.25 12.04
N ALA A 327 25.78 -27.45 12.65
CA ALA A 327 26.14 -27.59 14.07
C ALA A 327 27.41 -26.83 14.45
N LYS A 328 28.51 -27.02 13.71
CA LYS A 328 29.79 -26.34 13.98
C LYS A 328 29.79 -24.83 13.73
N PHE A 329 28.80 -24.33 12.99
CA PHE A 329 28.67 -22.92 12.63
C PHE A 329 27.68 -22.15 13.51
N LEU A 330 26.95 -22.82 14.41
CA LEU A 330 25.98 -22.18 15.30
C LEU A 330 26.52 -20.93 16.04
N PRO A 331 27.78 -20.87 16.51
CA PRO A 331 28.30 -19.64 17.11
C PRO A 331 28.23 -18.41 16.19
N LEU A 332 28.30 -18.58 14.87
CA LEU A 332 28.29 -17.48 13.90
C LEU A 332 26.89 -16.88 13.69
N LEU A 333 25.84 -17.54 14.17
CA LEU A 333 24.45 -17.07 14.03
C LEU A 333 24.05 -16.08 15.13
N PHE A 334 24.83 -15.97 16.21
CA PHE A 334 24.48 -15.11 17.34
C PHE A 334 24.74 -13.64 17.00
N VAL A 335 23.64 -12.92 16.83
CA VAL A 335 23.58 -11.47 16.70
C VAL A 335 22.58 -10.98 17.74
N GLN A 336 23.07 -10.63 18.92
CA GLN A 336 22.18 -10.29 20.04
C GLN A 336 21.32 -9.07 19.71
N GLY A 337 20.02 -9.18 20.02
CA GLY A 337 19.03 -8.13 19.80
C GLY A 337 18.49 -8.04 18.37
N GLU A 338 18.91 -8.91 17.43
CA GLU A 338 18.37 -8.92 16.07
C GLU A 338 16.95 -9.47 15.99
N PHE A 339 16.64 -10.53 16.76
CA PHE A 339 15.37 -11.26 16.74
C PHE A 339 14.37 -10.81 17.82
N ASP A 340 14.63 -9.65 18.44
CA ASP A 340 13.73 -9.09 19.46
C ASP A 340 12.93 -7.93 18.86
N TYR A 341 11.63 -7.88 19.13
CA TYR A 341 10.78 -6.80 18.70
C TYR A 341 10.89 -5.57 19.63
N PRO A 342 11.00 -4.34 19.10
CA PRO A 342 11.14 -4.01 17.68
C PRO A 342 12.55 -4.32 17.14
N VAL A 343 12.62 -4.77 15.88
CA VAL A 343 13.89 -5.05 15.22
C VAL A 343 14.75 -3.79 15.20
N PRO A 344 16.05 -3.90 15.52
CA PRO A 344 16.93 -2.74 15.61
C PRO A 344 17.02 -2.04 14.25
N PRO A 345 17.13 -0.70 14.24
CA PRO A 345 17.11 0.05 12.99
C PRO A 345 18.37 -0.15 12.15
N LYS A 346 19.36 -0.86 12.67
CA LYS A 346 20.60 -1.25 12.02
C LYS A 346 20.95 -2.66 12.49
N GLU A 347 21.45 -3.48 11.58
CA GLU A 347 22.01 -4.79 11.91
C GLU A 347 23.03 -4.67 13.07
N PRO A 348 22.81 -5.39 14.18
CA PRO A 348 23.73 -5.39 15.31
C PRO A 348 25.06 -6.05 14.96
N VAL A 349 26.09 -5.80 15.78
CA VAL A 349 27.38 -6.47 15.63
C VAL A 349 27.23 -7.93 16.06
N PRO A 350 27.64 -8.92 15.24
CA PRO A 350 27.61 -10.33 15.63
C PRO A 350 28.54 -10.62 16.81
N ASP A 351 28.18 -11.60 17.64
CA ASP A 351 28.99 -12.02 18.78
C ASP A 351 30.32 -12.63 18.31
N PHE A 352 30.22 -13.43 17.24
CA PHE A 352 31.33 -14.13 16.61
C PHE A 352 31.32 -13.91 15.10
N ALA A 353 32.51 -13.72 14.55
CA ALA A 353 32.72 -13.53 13.12
C ALA A 353 33.89 -14.38 12.61
N LEU A 354 33.95 -14.54 11.29
CA LEU A 354 35.12 -15.08 10.61
C LEU A 354 35.94 -13.92 10.02
N PRO A 355 37.24 -14.10 9.75
CA PRO A 355 38.06 -13.06 9.10
C PRO A 355 37.68 -12.85 7.63
N ASP A 356 36.84 -13.72 7.06
CA ASP A 356 36.31 -13.66 5.71
C ASP A 356 34.78 -13.53 5.74
N ALA A 357 34.16 -13.42 4.56
CA ALA A 357 32.71 -13.25 4.42
C ALA A 357 31.88 -14.51 4.77
N ASN A 358 32.50 -15.62 5.18
CA ASN A 358 31.76 -16.87 5.37
C ASN A 358 30.77 -16.82 6.54
N SER A 359 30.97 -15.95 7.53
CA SER A 359 29.98 -15.74 8.59
C SER A 359 28.66 -15.19 8.02
N ASP A 360 28.74 -14.26 7.08
CA ASP A 360 27.57 -13.65 6.45
C ASP A 360 26.84 -14.68 5.58
N LYS A 361 27.58 -15.51 4.83
CA LYS A 361 27.01 -16.58 4.01
C LYS A 361 26.23 -17.61 4.84
N VAL A 362 26.77 -18.00 5.99
CA VAL A 362 26.09 -18.95 6.89
C VAL A 362 24.82 -18.33 7.49
N ARG A 363 24.86 -17.05 7.90
CA ARG A 363 23.67 -16.34 8.38
C ARG A 363 22.61 -16.19 7.29
N HIS A 364 23.02 -15.85 6.08
CA HIS A 364 22.14 -15.78 4.91
C HIS A 364 21.42 -17.11 4.65
N ASP A 365 22.16 -18.22 4.60
CA ASP A 365 21.59 -19.57 4.44
C ASP A 365 20.60 -19.92 5.58
N PHE A 366 20.85 -19.41 6.79
CA PHE A 366 19.97 -19.58 7.96
C PHE A 366 18.69 -18.73 7.84
N TYR A 367 18.78 -17.45 7.48
CA TYR A 367 17.61 -16.59 7.29
C TYR A 367 16.72 -17.06 6.14
N GLN A 368 17.32 -17.60 5.08
CA GLN A 368 16.56 -18.29 4.03
C GLN A 368 15.84 -19.53 4.57
N THR A 369 16.45 -20.27 5.51
CA THR A 369 15.82 -21.43 6.16
C THR A 369 14.67 -21.00 7.08
N LEU A 370 14.82 -19.91 7.83
CA LEU A 370 13.73 -19.34 8.63
C LEU A 370 12.52 -18.96 7.76
N THR A 371 12.78 -18.24 6.67
CA THR A 371 11.75 -17.85 5.69
C THR A 371 11.06 -19.08 5.09
N ASP A 372 11.83 -20.10 4.69
CA ASP A 372 11.30 -21.37 4.15
C ASP A 372 10.34 -22.06 5.13
N LEU A 373 10.70 -22.10 6.42
CA LEU A 373 9.91 -22.77 7.46
C LEU A 373 8.69 -21.94 7.85
N TYR A 374 8.81 -20.63 7.95
CA TYR A 374 7.67 -19.74 8.19
C TYR A 374 6.58 -19.91 7.12
N ILE A 375 6.97 -19.90 5.84
CA ILE A 375 6.04 -20.10 4.73
C ILE A 375 5.38 -21.49 4.81
N ALA A 376 6.18 -22.55 4.96
CA ALA A 376 5.67 -23.92 4.89
C ALA A 376 4.86 -24.35 6.12
N ASN A 377 5.33 -24.00 7.31
CA ASN A 377 4.86 -24.55 8.57
C ASN A 377 3.87 -23.65 9.30
N HIS A 378 3.79 -22.37 8.92
CA HIS A 378 2.89 -21.41 9.58
C HIS A 378 1.88 -20.84 8.59
N LEU A 379 2.34 -20.08 7.58
CA LEU A 379 1.45 -19.46 6.58
C LEU A 379 0.60 -20.51 5.87
N GLY A 380 1.24 -21.57 5.38
CA GLY A 380 0.57 -22.66 4.68
C GLY A 380 -0.39 -23.47 5.56
N GLU A 381 -0.09 -23.66 6.84
CA GLU A 381 -0.96 -24.40 7.76
C GLU A 381 -2.20 -23.57 8.16
N PHE A 382 -2.04 -22.27 8.39
CA PHE A 382 -3.20 -21.42 8.69
C PHE A 382 -4.09 -21.14 7.48
N GLN A 383 -3.53 -21.05 6.27
CA GLN A 383 -4.36 -21.01 5.06
C GLN A 383 -5.18 -22.30 4.88
N LYS A 384 -4.60 -23.48 5.15
CA LYS A 384 -5.36 -24.74 5.13
C LYS A 384 -6.47 -24.75 6.18
N TRP A 385 -6.20 -24.24 7.38
CA TRP A 385 -7.20 -24.12 8.44
C TRP A 385 -8.33 -23.15 8.08
N ALA A 386 -8.01 -21.94 7.60
CA ALA A 386 -9.01 -20.94 7.19
C ALA A 386 -9.93 -21.46 6.08
N ALA A 387 -9.37 -22.21 5.11
CA ALA A 387 -10.12 -22.80 4.01
C ALA A 387 -11.23 -23.77 4.48
N LYS A 388 -11.11 -24.40 5.67
CA LYS A 388 -12.17 -25.23 6.28
C LYS A 388 -13.49 -24.47 6.43
N TYR A 389 -13.42 -23.15 6.61
CA TYR A 389 -14.55 -22.25 6.82
C TYR A 389 -14.95 -21.47 5.57
N GLY A 390 -14.33 -21.76 4.41
CA GLY A 390 -14.50 -20.98 3.19
C GLY A 390 -13.94 -19.56 3.28
N MET A 391 -13.01 -19.35 4.21
CA MET A 391 -12.32 -18.09 4.45
C MET A 391 -10.88 -18.16 3.95
N GLN A 392 -10.26 -16.99 3.78
CA GLN A 392 -8.84 -16.88 3.50
C GLN A 392 -8.10 -16.62 4.81
N TYR A 393 -6.83 -16.99 4.87
CA TYR A 393 -5.92 -16.48 5.88
C TYR A 393 -5.38 -15.14 5.38
N LYS A 394 -5.33 -14.13 6.26
CA LYS A 394 -4.75 -12.81 5.98
C LYS A 394 -3.65 -12.55 6.99
N ALA A 395 -2.50 -12.04 6.55
CA ALA A 395 -1.38 -11.80 7.45
C ALA A 395 -0.58 -10.55 7.14
N GLN A 396 -0.12 -9.89 8.21
CA GLN A 396 1.02 -8.98 8.19
C GLN A 396 2.33 -9.79 8.15
N ALA A 397 2.61 -10.39 7.00
CA ALA A 397 3.73 -11.30 6.85
C ALA A 397 5.09 -10.59 6.99
N ALA A 398 6.07 -11.29 7.57
CA ALA A 398 7.43 -10.77 7.79
C ALA A 398 7.51 -9.48 8.66
N TYR A 399 6.43 -9.13 9.36
CA TYR A 399 6.33 -7.93 10.18
C TYR A 399 7.46 -7.85 11.21
N GLN A 400 8.39 -6.90 11.01
CA GLN A 400 9.58 -6.72 11.85
C GLN A 400 10.25 -8.03 12.28
N GLN A 401 10.44 -8.96 11.35
CA GLN A 401 11.21 -10.19 11.58
C GLN A 401 12.30 -10.33 10.52
N THR A 402 13.29 -11.19 10.79
CA THR A 402 14.38 -11.52 9.85
C THR A 402 13.90 -12.51 8.76
N PHE A 403 12.84 -12.17 8.03
CA PHE A 403 12.26 -12.95 6.94
C PHE A 403 12.31 -12.15 5.62
N GLU A 404 12.41 -12.83 4.48
CA GLU A 404 12.40 -12.16 3.18
C GLU A 404 10.95 -11.71 2.83
N PRO A 405 10.66 -10.40 2.75
CA PRO A 405 9.30 -9.90 2.65
C PRO A 405 8.65 -10.21 1.29
N VAL A 406 9.33 -9.96 0.16
CA VAL A 406 8.76 -10.11 -1.18
C VAL A 406 8.24 -11.54 -1.39
N ARG A 407 9.06 -12.52 -1.02
CA ARG A 407 8.76 -13.95 -1.09
C ARG A 407 7.66 -14.34 -0.11
N SER A 408 7.63 -13.79 1.09
CA SER A 408 6.57 -14.07 2.07
C SER A 408 5.20 -13.62 1.54
N PHE A 409 5.12 -12.41 0.99
CA PHE A 409 3.89 -11.88 0.36
C PHE A 409 3.51 -12.64 -0.92
N ARG A 410 4.50 -13.00 -1.76
CA ARG A 410 4.25 -13.83 -2.95
C ARG A 410 3.65 -15.18 -2.58
N SER A 411 4.25 -15.86 -1.60
CA SER A 411 3.83 -17.20 -1.17
C SER A 411 2.41 -17.20 -0.59
N LEU A 412 2.03 -16.17 0.17
CA LEU A 412 0.64 -16.00 0.63
C LEU A 412 -0.33 -15.99 -0.56
N GLN A 413 -0.03 -15.16 -1.56
CA GLN A 413 -0.92 -15.00 -2.71
C GLN A 413 -1.02 -16.29 -3.53
N GLU A 414 0.07 -17.03 -3.71
CA GLU A 414 0.10 -18.34 -4.39
C GLU A 414 -0.73 -19.41 -3.68
N MET A 415 -0.79 -19.34 -2.34
CA MET A 415 -1.59 -20.25 -1.51
C MET A 415 -3.09 -19.87 -1.46
N GLY A 416 -3.48 -18.76 -2.10
CA GLY A 416 -4.84 -18.20 -2.04
C GLY A 416 -5.17 -17.47 -0.74
N ALA A 417 -4.16 -17.14 0.05
CA ALA A 417 -4.27 -16.25 1.21
C ALA A 417 -4.26 -14.78 0.76
N ARG A 418 -4.50 -13.86 1.71
CA ARG A 418 -4.51 -12.41 1.49
C ARG A 418 -3.35 -11.75 2.23
N SER A 419 -2.82 -10.69 1.65
CA SER A 419 -1.70 -9.94 2.21
C SER A 419 -2.18 -8.64 2.85
N GLU A 420 -1.63 -8.31 4.02
CA GLU A 420 -1.86 -7.03 4.69
C GLU A 420 -0.53 -6.40 5.13
N GLY A 421 -0.40 -5.08 5.04
CA GLY A 421 0.66 -4.29 5.68
C GLY A 421 0.14 -3.45 6.85
N GLU A 422 0.98 -2.57 7.38
CA GLU A 422 0.59 -1.56 8.39
C GLU A 422 1.27 -0.21 8.14
N SER A 423 0.56 0.91 8.32
CA SER A 423 1.15 2.25 8.23
C SER A 423 2.27 2.48 9.25
N LEU A 424 2.17 1.87 10.44
CA LEU A 424 3.19 1.98 11.48
C LEU A 424 4.46 1.21 11.12
N ASP A 425 4.35 -0.03 10.64
CA ASP A 425 5.52 -0.81 10.21
C ASP A 425 6.19 -0.20 8.99
N ALA A 426 5.39 0.30 8.03
CA ALA A 426 5.86 1.08 6.90
C ALA A 426 6.53 2.42 7.32
N ALA A 427 6.67 2.71 8.62
CA ALA A 427 7.31 3.89 9.18
C ALA A 427 6.73 5.19 8.63
N GLU A 428 5.43 5.21 8.36
CA GLU A 428 4.75 6.40 7.84
C GLU A 428 4.62 7.49 8.90
N ASN A 429 4.46 8.72 8.43
CA ASN A 429 4.36 9.87 9.29
C ASN A 429 3.39 10.90 8.70
N LEU A 430 2.66 11.56 9.59
CA LEU A 430 1.71 12.61 9.26
C LEU A 430 2.24 14.01 9.65
N PRO A 431 2.04 15.04 8.82
CA PRO A 431 1.45 14.98 7.48
C PRO A 431 2.39 14.27 6.49
N ILE A 432 1.82 13.56 5.51
CA ILE A 432 2.60 12.89 4.47
C ILE A 432 3.41 13.93 3.69
N SER A 433 4.72 13.73 3.60
CA SER A 433 5.65 14.63 2.91
C SER A 433 6.79 13.85 2.26
N VAL A 434 7.11 14.22 1.02
CA VAL A 434 8.29 13.73 0.29
C VAL A 434 9.62 14.11 0.91
N ASP A 435 9.62 15.09 1.81
CA ASP A 435 10.81 15.56 2.53
C ASP A 435 11.04 14.81 3.85
N ASP A 436 10.13 13.89 4.22
CA ASP A 436 10.33 13.04 5.40
C ASP A 436 11.56 12.12 5.17
N PRO A 437 12.52 12.06 6.10
CA PRO A 437 13.68 11.16 5.99
C PRO A 437 13.31 9.68 5.82
N GLN A 438 12.13 9.26 6.26
CA GLN A 438 11.62 7.90 6.10
C GLN A 438 10.83 7.69 4.80
N TRP A 439 10.64 8.72 3.97
CA TRP A 439 9.87 8.61 2.72
C TRP A 439 10.33 7.44 1.86
N THR A 440 11.64 7.33 1.61
CA THR A 440 12.21 6.29 0.75
C THR A 440 12.09 4.90 1.37
N ASN A 441 12.33 4.77 2.68
CA ASN A 441 12.18 3.50 3.40
C ASN A 441 10.74 3.01 3.40
N SER A 442 9.82 3.93 3.66
CA SER A 442 8.39 3.66 3.69
C SER A 442 7.88 3.25 2.31
N LEU A 443 8.21 4.01 1.26
CA LEU A 443 7.81 3.68 -0.10
C LEU A 443 8.40 2.34 -0.57
N ARG A 444 9.67 2.06 -0.25
CA ARG A 444 10.31 0.76 -0.51
C ARG A 444 9.47 -0.36 0.08
N TYR A 445 9.14 -0.30 1.37
CA TYR A 445 8.46 -1.40 2.03
C TYR A 445 7.07 -1.65 1.45
N LEU A 446 6.29 -0.57 1.22
CA LEU A 446 5.01 -0.67 0.52
C LEU A 446 5.14 -1.34 -0.85
N GLN A 447 6.21 -1.02 -1.58
CA GLN A 447 6.51 -1.65 -2.86
C GLN A 447 6.98 -3.10 -2.73
N GLU A 448 7.77 -3.47 -1.72
CA GLU A 448 8.16 -4.87 -1.45
C GLU A 448 6.93 -5.76 -1.22
N MET A 449 5.95 -5.25 -0.45
CA MET A 449 4.67 -5.93 -0.25
C MET A 449 3.90 -6.10 -1.58
N ALA A 450 3.76 -5.00 -2.33
CA ALA A 450 3.07 -5.02 -3.63
C ALA A 450 3.76 -5.94 -4.65
N SER A 451 5.09 -5.99 -4.61
CA SER A 451 5.91 -6.81 -5.52
C SER A 451 5.57 -8.28 -5.40
N GLY A 452 5.51 -8.82 -4.17
CA GLY A 452 5.17 -10.22 -3.96
C GLY A 452 3.77 -10.56 -4.50
N VAL A 453 2.79 -9.70 -4.20
CA VAL A 453 1.41 -9.87 -4.66
C VAL A 453 1.30 -9.80 -6.20
N HIS A 454 1.93 -8.81 -6.82
CA HIS A 454 1.90 -8.63 -8.28
C HIS A 454 2.66 -9.74 -9.02
N GLN A 455 3.79 -10.23 -8.49
CA GLN A 455 4.54 -11.34 -9.09
C GLN A 455 3.69 -12.61 -9.17
N ALA A 456 2.92 -12.91 -8.12
CA ALA A 456 1.95 -14.00 -8.09
C ALA A 456 0.69 -13.76 -8.96
N GLY A 457 0.57 -12.61 -9.63
CA GLY A 457 -0.59 -12.22 -10.43
C GLY A 457 -1.79 -11.76 -9.60
N GLY A 458 -1.59 -11.58 -8.29
CA GLY A 458 -2.58 -11.02 -7.38
C GLY A 458 -2.68 -9.51 -7.52
N THR A 459 -3.74 -8.96 -6.92
CA THR A 459 -4.00 -7.51 -6.89
C THR A 459 -4.54 -7.04 -5.54
N GLN A 460 -4.79 -7.98 -4.63
CA GLN A 460 -5.40 -7.70 -3.34
C GLN A 460 -4.30 -7.64 -2.29
N LEU A 461 -3.86 -6.41 -2.04
CA LEU A 461 -3.01 -6.07 -0.91
C LEU A 461 -3.76 -5.05 -0.06
N SER A 462 -4.02 -5.38 1.20
CA SER A 462 -4.58 -4.45 2.17
C SER A 462 -3.52 -3.81 3.04
N ILE A 463 -3.89 -2.77 3.76
CA ILE A 463 -3.06 -2.15 4.78
C ILE A 463 -3.91 -1.73 5.97
N GLU A 464 -3.45 -2.07 7.16
CA GLU A 464 -3.92 -1.44 8.38
C GLU A 464 -3.48 0.03 8.39
N GLN A 465 -4.44 0.91 8.18
CA GLN A 465 -4.21 2.32 7.95
C GLN A 465 -4.66 3.14 9.16
N GLY A 466 -3.77 4.02 9.63
CA GLY A 466 -4.07 5.00 10.68
C GLY A 466 -3.50 4.65 12.06
N ALA A 467 -2.81 3.51 12.19
CA ALA A 467 -2.06 3.17 13.38
C ALA A 467 -0.79 4.05 13.48
N PHE A 468 -0.76 4.95 14.46
CA PHE A 468 0.41 5.79 14.76
C PHE A 468 0.55 6.02 16.26
N PHE A 469 1.79 6.06 16.78
CA PHE A 469 2.10 6.55 18.12
C PHE A 469 2.00 8.08 18.21
N LYS A 470 0.79 8.62 18.00
CA LYS A 470 0.45 10.04 18.07
C LYS A 470 -0.73 10.24 19.02
N PRO A 471 -0.98 11.47 19.51
CA PRO A 471 -2.14 11.75 20.34
C PRO A 471 -3.42 11.30 19.62
N ALA A 472 -4.19 10.39 20.22
CA ALA A 472 -5.47 9.95 19.66
C ALA A 472 -6.42 11.14 19.43
N TYR A 473 -7.45 10.91 18.63
CA TYR A 473 -8.50 11.86 18.24
C TYR A 473 -8.00 13.05 17.43
N SER A 474 -6.87 12.91 16.74
CA SER A 474 -6.21 13.98 15.99
C SER A 474 -6.24 13.80 14.47
N MET A 475 -6.40 12.56 13.96
CA MET A 475 -6.42 12.30 12.53
C MET A 475 -7.72 12.78 11.88
N ASN A 476 -7.58 13.52 10.80
CA ASN A 476 -8.69 13.90 9.92
C ASN A 476 -8.90 12.85 8.84
N LEU A 477 -10.10 12.78 8.27
CA LEU A 477 -10.36 11.92 7.11
C LEU A 477 -9.45 12.23 5.90
N SER A 478 -8.96 13.46 5.74
CA SER A 478 -7.95 13.79 4.72
C SER A 478 -6.60 13.12 4.96
N ASP A 479 -6.23 12.82 6.21
CA ASP A 479 -4.98 12.12 6.49
C ASP A 479 -5.03 10.68 5.95
N TYR A 480 -6.19 10.00 6.06
CA TYR A 480 -6.41 8.69 5.44
C TYR A 480 -6.40 8.75 3.92
N GLN A 481 -6.91 9.83 3.32
CA GLN A 481 -6.83 10.03 1.88
C GLN A 481 -5.38 10.21 1.42
N ASP A 482 -4.61 11.07 2.11
CA ASP A 482 -3.19 11.34 1.81
C ASP A 482 -2.34 10.07 1.90
N LEU A 483 -2.54 9.28 2.96
CA LEU A 483 -1.92 7.97 3.13
C LEU A 483 -2.25 7.06 1.94
N MET A 484 -3.55 6.86 1.65
CA MET A 484 -3.96 5.93 0.60
C MET A 484 -3.49 6.36 -0.80
N ALA A 485 -3.38 7.66 -1.06
CA ALA A 485 -2.88 8.12 -2.35
C ALA A 485 -1.42 7.69 -2.59
N LYS A 486 -0.57 7.79 -1.57
CA LYS A 486 0.80 7.27 -1.62
C LYS A 486 0.81 5.75 -1.70
N GLU A 487 0.01 5.06 -0.88
CA GLU A 487 -0.05 3.60 -0.80
C GLU A 487 -0.57 2.97 -2.11
N TRP A 488 -1.59 3.56 -2.76
CA TRP A 488 -2.02 3.17 -4.10
C TRP A 488 -0.91 3.33 -5.11
N ALA A 489 -0.14 4.41 -5.05
CA ALA A 489 0.98 4.62 -5.95
C ALA A 489 2.09 3.56 -5.76
N ALA A 490 2.24 3.02 -4.54
CA ALA A 490 3.15 1.93 -4.21
C ALA A 490 2.62 0.54 -4.64
N GLY A 491 1.31 0.40 -4.83
CA GLY A 491 0.66 -0.84 -5.28
C GLY A 491 -0.23 -1.51 -4.23
N VAL A 492 -0.36 -0.93 -3.03
CA VAL A 492 -1.42 -1.33 -2.07
C VAL A 492 -2.77 -1.06 -2.71
N SER A 493 -3.78 -1.88 -2.43
CA SER A 493 -5.08 -1.78 -3.08
C SER A 493 -6.21 -1.29 -2.18
N GLN A 494 -6.21 -1.66 -0.88
CA GLN A 494 -7.39 -1.52 -0.03
C GLN A 494 -7.05 -1.14 1.42
N THR A 495 -7.82 -0.22 1.97
CA THR A 495 -7.71 0.23 3.36
C THR A 495 -8.40 -0.73 4.34
N PHE A 496 -7.74 -1.03 5.46
CA PHE A 496 -8.34 -1.48 6.73
C PHE A 496 -8.12 -0.39 7.79
N VAL A 497 -9.17 0.34 8.14
CA VAL A 497 -9.05 1.46 9.09
C VAL A 497 -8.78 0.94 10.50
N HIS A 498 -7.74 1.47 11.14
CA HIS A 498 -7.46 1.34 12.57
C HIS A 498 -8.14 2.49 13.34
N GLY A 499 -9.36 2.40 13.83
CA GLY A 499 -10.42 1.39 13.79
C GLY A 499 -11.58 1.87 14.67
N PHE A 500 -12.61 1.06 14.83
CA PHE A 500 -13.82 1.34 15.61
C PHE A 500 -13.74 0.71 17.00
N ALA A 501 -13.76 1.54 18.04
CA ALA A 501 -13.79 1.09 19.43
C ALA A 501 -15.22 0.79 19.85
N LEU A 502 -15.44 -0.43 20.31
CA LEU A 502 -16.70 -0.85 20.89
C LEU A 502 -17.09 0.04 22.07
N GLN A 503 -18.34 0.48 22.08
CA GLN A 503 -18.91 1.35 23.09
C GLN A 503 -19.76 0.57 24.09
N ALA A 504 -19.52 0.79 25.38
CA ALA A 504 -20.47 0.37 26.39
C ALA A 504 -21.76 1.22 26.28
N PRO A 505 -22.96 0.68 26.54
CA PRO A 505 -24.23 1.43 26.41
C PRO A 505 -24.30 2.75 27.21
N ASN A 506 -23.49 2.89 28.25
CA ASN A 506 -23.38 4.06 29.11
C ASN A 506 -21.96 4.67 29.13
N ALA A 507 -21.18 4.47 28.05
CA ALA A 507 -19.83 5.01 27.96
C ALA A 507 -19.84 6.53 28.16
N ALA A 508 -19.00 7.01 29.09
CA ALA A 508 -18.81 8.44 29.30
C ALA A 508 -18.14 9.06 28.08
N TRP A 509 -18.45 10.34 27.78
CA TRP A 509 -17.79 11.07 26.70
C TRP A 509 -16.25 11.02 26.83
N PRO A 510 -15.48 10.85 25.74
CA PRO A 510 -15.88 10.73 24.33
C PRO A 510 -16.15 9.27 23.87
N GLY A 511 -16.52 8.40 24.80
CA GLY A 511 -16.64 6.98 24.56
C GLY A 511 -15.44 6.17 25.04
N THR A 512 -15.46 4.89 24.73
CA THR A 512 -14.40 3.93 25.03
C THR A 512 -13.29 4.02 23.98
N SER A 513 -12.05 3.80 24.40
CA SER A 513 -10.86 3.75 23.53
C SER A 513 -10.09 2.44 23.74
N ARG A 514 -9.61 1.83 22.64
CA ARG A 514 -8.82 0.58 22.68
C ARG A 514 -7.42 0.78 23.23
N PHE A 515 -6.79 1.89 22.86
CA PHE A 515 -5.38 2.22 23.16
C PHE A 515 -5.24 3.50 23.97
N ARG A 516 -6.29 3.85 24.74
CA ARG A 516 -6.33 5.09 25.52
C ARG A 516 -6.10 6.30 24.59
N GLU A 517 -5.02 7.05 24.78
CA GLU A 517 -4.63 8.17 23.90
C GLU A 517 -3.24 7.98 23.27
N SER A 518 -2.66 6.76 23.33
CA SER A 518 -1.30 6.50 22.83
C SER A 518 -1.23 6.19 21.33
N THR A 519 -2.35 5.75 20.74
CA THR A 519 -2.43 5.36 19.34
C THR A 519 -3.71 5.93 18.72
N THR A 520 -3.60 6.47 17.51
CA THR A 520 -4.73 6.96 16.68
C THR A 520 -5.42 5.80 15.95
N GLU A 521 -6.72 5.78 15.63
CA GLU A 521 -7.87 6.44 16.25
C GLU A 521 -8.76 5.40 16.96
N SER A 522 -9.63 5.85 17.87
CA SER A 522 -10.72 5.01 18.42
C SER A 522 -12.06 5.57 17.96
N TRP A 523 -12.38 5.31 16.69
CA TRP A 523 -13.62 5.77 16.07
C TRP A 523 -14.84 5.22 16.81
N ASN A 524 -15.89 6.01 16.85
CA ASN A 524 -17.23 5.60 17.28
C ASN A 524 -18.27 6.48 16.57
N ASP A 525 -19.49 5.98 16.46
CA ASP A 525 -20.55 6.64 15.69
C ASP A 525 -21.36 7.68 16.48
N THR A 526 -21.21 7.71 17.81
CA THR A 526 -22.06 8.50 18.70
C THR A 526 -21.46 9.86 19.06
N THR A 527 -20.14 9.96 19.19
CA THR A 527 -19.47 11.19 19.68
C THR A 527 -18.47 11.79 18.70
N PHE A 528 -17.96 11.01 17.74
CA PHE A 528 -16.93 11.47 16.82
C PHE A 528 -17.55 12.31 15.69
N PRO A 529 -17.29 13.64 15.59
CA PRO A 529 -18.05 14.50 14.68
C PRO A 529 -17.87 14.12 13.20
N GLN A 530 -16.66 13.73 12.81
CA GLN A 530 -16.35 13.31 11.44
C GLN A 530 -16.95 11.96 11.04
N TRP A 531 -17.57 11.19 11.95
CA TRP A 531 -18.11 9.88 11.61
C TRP A 531 -19.11 9.93 10.45
N SER A 532 -19.98 10.94 10.45
CA SER A 532 -20.95 11.20 9.38
C SER A 532 -20.33 11.54 8.02
N SER A 533 -19.03 11.80 7.95
CA SER A 533 -18.30 12.10 6.71
C SER A 533 -17.63 10.88 6.08
N TRP A 534 -17.57 9.74 6.77
CA TRP A 534 -17.01 8.50 6.24
C TRP A 534 -17.62 8.08 4.90
N PRO A 535 -18.93 8.17 4.63
CA PRO A 535 -19.50 7.75 3.34
C PRO A 535 -18.87 8.43 2.12
N THR A 536 -18.40 9.68 2.27
CA THR A 536 -17.70 10.40 1.20
C THR A 536 -16.32 9.77 0.94
N LEU A 537 -15.55 9.55 2.01
CA LEU A 537 -14.21 8.95 1.89
C LEU A 537 -14.29 7.47 1.50
N THR A 538 -15.20 6.68 2.07
CA THR A 538 -15.31 5.25 1.74
C THR A 538 -15.72 5.03 0.28
N SER A 539 -16.54 5.91 -0.29
CA SER A 539 -16.84 5.90 -1.73
C SER A 539 -15.61 6.20 -2.57
N TYR A 540 -14.83 7.23 -2.19
CA TYR A 540 -13.55 7.55 -2.84
C TYR A 540 -12.56 6.37 -2.80
N LEU A 541 -12.36 5.79 -1.62
CA LEU A 541 -11.48 4.63 -1.41
C LEU A 541 -11.96 3.42 -2.21
N ALA A 542 -13.28 3.19 -2.31
CA ALA A 542 -13.83 2.07 -3.07
C ALA A 542 -13.53 2.18 -4.58
N ARG A 543 -13.57 3.39 -5.13
CA ARG A 543 -13.27 3.64 -6.54
C ARG A 543 -11.80 3.43 -6.86
N GLY A 544 -10.90 3.91 -6.00
CA GLY A 544 -9.47 3.66 -6.15
C GLY A 544 -9.14 2.17 -6.03
N THR A 545 -9.68 1.49 -5.00
CA THR A 545 -9.55 0.04 -4.83
C THR A 545 -10.02 -0.72 -6.08
N ARG A 546 -11.17 -0.34 -6.67
CA ARG A 546 -11.67 -0.97 -7.90
C ARG A 546 -10.69 -0.82 -9.07
N VAL A 547 -10.06 0.34 -9.22
CA VAL A 547 -9.03 0.57 -10.26
C VAL A 547 -7.80 -0.28 -10.01
N LEU A 548 -7.26 -0.24 -8.79
CA LEU A 548 -6.05 -0.98 -8.42
C LEU A 548 -6.25 -2.50 -8.40
N GLN A 549 -7.49 -3.00 -8.29
CA GLN A 549 -7.80 -4.43 -8.40
C GLN A 549 -8.30 -4.84 -9.79
N THR A 550 -8.11 -4.02 -10.82
CA THR A 550 -8.49 -4.35 -12.21
C THR A 550 -7.27 -4.78 -13.03
N GLY A 551 -7.45 -5.81 -13.86
CA GLY A 551 -6.41 -6.25 -14.80
C GLY A 551 -5.13 -6.71 -14.11
N THR A 552 -4.02 -6.61 -14.81
CA THR A 552 -2.69 -6.99 -14.31
C THR A 552 -1.86 -5.76 -14.02
N ALA A 553 -1.19 -5.71 -12.86
CA ALA A 553 -0.19 -4.68 -12.57
C ALA A 553 0.98 -4.81 -13.54
N LYS A 554 1.48 -3.69 -14.09
CA LYS A 554 2.70 -3.68 -14.89
C LYS A 554 3.68 -2.66 -14.36
N THR A 555 4.93 -3.10 -14.14
CA THR A 555 5.98 -2.27 -13.54
C THR A 555 7.23 -2.26 -14.41
N ASP A 556 7.91 -1.12 -14.53
CA ASP A 556 8.99 -0.95 -15.50
C ASP A 556 10.30 -1.60 -15.03
N VAL A 557 10.66 -1.36 -13.77
CA VAL A 557 11.97 -1.71 -13.22
C VAL A 557 11.79 -2.57 -11.95
N ALA A 558 12.46 -3.72 -11.90
CA ALA A 558 12.67 -4.45 -10.66
C ALA A 558 14.03 -4.07 -10.05
N ILE A 559 14.07 -3.85 -8.74
CA ILE A 559 15.30 -3.72 -7.96
C ILE A 559 15.59 -5.07 -7.30
N TYR A 560 16.79 -5.63 -7.52
CA TYR A 560 17.22 -6.84 -6.84
C TYR A 560 17.32 -6.59 -5.33
N SER A 561 16.51 -7.31 -4.54
CA SER A 561 16.48 -7.20 -3.08
C SER A 561 16.84 -8.53 -2.44
N ASP A 562 17.99 -8.59 -1.77
CA ASP A 562 18.40 -9.73 -0.95
C ASP A 562 18.53 -9.20 0.48
N SER A 563 17.39 -9.02 1.13
CA SER A 563 17.24 -8.39 2.44
C SER A 563 16.24 -9.16 3.27
N PHE A 564 16.59 -9.43 4.52
CA PHE A 564 15.73 -10.11 5.48
C PHE A 564 15.20 -9.14 6.55
N LEU A 565 15.65 -7.89 6.57
CA LEU A 565 15.19 -6.89 7.53
C LEU A 565 13.98 -6.11 6.99
N SER A 566 12.99 -5.86 7.85
CA SER A 566 11.79 -5.08 7.53
C SER A 566 12.08 -3.59 7.28
N ALA A 567 11.02 -2.80 7.05
CA ALA A 567 11.08 -1.34 6.83
C ALA A 567 11.99 -0.59 7.80
N ARG A 568 11.90 -0.90 9.10
CA ARG A 568 12.63 -0.19 10.16
C ARG A 568 14.11 -0.60 10.26
N GLY A 569 14.48 -1.79 9.80
CA GLY A 569 15.84 -2.34 9.93
C GLY A 569 16.80 -2.02 8.78
N ASN A 570 16.31 -1.53 7.64
CA ASN A 570 17.14 -1.27 6.45
C ASN A 570 17.47 0.23 6.30
N GLN A 571 18.71 0.64 6.57
CA GLN A 571 19.09 2.06 6.58
C GLN A 571 19.48 2.64 5.22
N ASN A 572 19.75 1.81 4.21
CA ASN A 572 20.23 2.27 2.91
C ASN A 572 19.40 1.65 1.77
N PRO A 573 18.11 2.01 1.65
CA PRO A 573 17.28 1.56 0.54
C PRO A 573 17.84 2.09 -0.78
N PHE A 574 17.49 1.43 -1.88
CA PHE A 574 17.73 1.98 -3.21
C PHE A 574 16.97 3.31 -3.37
N ASP A 575 17.66 4.39 -3.74
CA ASP A 575 17.03 5.68 -4.02
C ASP A 575 16.37 5.69 -5.40
N GLY A 576 15.08 5.36 -5.40
CA GLY A 576 14.24 5.37 -6.60
C GLY A 576 13.89 6.76 -7.12
N ARG A 577 14.28 7.86 -6.46
CA ARG A 577 13.82 9.22 -6.82
C ARG A 577 14.12 9.58 -8.27
N ARG A 578 15.33 9.30 -8.77
CA ARG A 578 15.71 9.63 -10.15
C ARG A 578 14.94 8.80 -11.19
N LEU A 579 14.58 7.56 -10.86
CA LEU A 579 13.70 6.74 -11.69
C LEU A 579 12.28 7.34 -11.75
N GLN A 580 11.76 7.78 -10.60
CA GLN A 580 10.44 8.42 -10.50
C GLN A 580 10.38 9.75 -11.28
N GLU A 581 11.41 10.60 -11.16
CA GLU A 581 11.54 11.85 -11.94
C GLU A 581 11.62 11.58 -13.45
N ALA A 582 12.17 10.43 -13.85
CA ALA A 582 12.23 9.98 -15.25
C ALA A 582 11.00 9.18 -15.70
N GLY A 583 9.97 9.01 -14.85
CA GLY A 583 8.70 8.35 -15.19
C GLY A 583 8.67 6.82 -15.02
N TYR A 584 9.75 6.19 -14.55
CA TYR A 584 9.78 4.73 -14.34
C TYR A 584 9.03 4.33 -13.06
N SER A 585 8.15 3.34 -13.18
CA SER A 585 7.61 2.61 -12.02
C SER A 585 8.60 1.55 -11.54
N LEU A 586 8.62 1.30 -10.23
CA LEU A 586 9.58 0.38 -9.61
C LEU A 586 8.94 -0.54 -8.56
N GLU A 587 9.46 -1.77 -8.52
CA GLU A 587 9.14 -2.84 -7.56
C GLU A 587 10.44 -3.60 -7.22
N TYR A 588 10.36 -4.59 -6.34
CA TYR A 588 11.50 -5.35 -5.81
C TYR A 588 11.40 -6.84 -6.16
N LEU A 589 12.55 -7.49 -6.33
CA LEU A 589 12.62 -8.91 -6.68
C LEU A 589 13.65 -9.63 -5.82
N ASP A 590 13.21 -10.66 -5.11
CA ASP A 590 14.08 -11.52 -4.32
C ASP A 590 14.81 -12.57 -5.20
N PRO A 591 15.92 -13.15 -4.70
CA PRO A 591 16.73 -14.08 -5.48
C PRO A 591 15.98 -15.38 -5.82
N VAL A 592 15.09 -15.87 -4.96
CA VAL A 592 14.35 -17.11 -5.19
C VAL A 592 13.32 -16.90 -6.30
N GLY A 593 12.56 -15.81 -6.24
CA GLY A 593 11.61 -15.43 -7.30
C GLY A 593 12.31 -15.24 -8.65
N LEU A 594 13.50 -14.64 -8.66
CA LEU A 594 14.30 -14.50 -9.87
C LEU A 594 14.71 -15.86 -10.47
N VAL A 595 15.13 -16.81 -9.64
CA VAL A 595 15.65 -18.10 -10.08
C VAL A 595 14.53 -19.05 -10.51
N GLU A 596 13.47 -19.16 -9.72
CA GLU A 596 12.48 -20.23 -9.83
C GLU A 596 11.26 -19.83 -10.66
N GLU A 597 10.89 -18.54 -10.67
CA GLU A 597 9.55 -18.11 -11.11
C GLU A 597 9.57 -17.05 -12.22
N SER A 598 10.64 -16.26 -12.33
CA SER A 598 10.68 -15.06 -13.20
C SER A 598 10.49 -15.29 -14.70
N ASN A 599 10.72 -16.52 -15.19
CA ASN A 599 10.49 -16.97 -16.56
C ASN A 599 10.76 -15.90 -17.66
N PRO A 600 12.01 -15.42 -17.82
CA PRO A 600 12.31 -14.30 -18.69
C PRO A 600 11.97 -14.59 -20.16
N SER A 601 11.20 -13.70 -20.79
CA SER A 601 10.78 -13.81 -22.18
C SER A 601 10.45 -12.44 -22.77
N ASN A 602 10.75 -12.22 -24.06
CA ASN A 602 10.42 -10.99 -24.79
C ASN A 602 10.89 -9.69 -24.08
N GLY A 603 12.04 -9.74 -23.41
CA GLY A 603 12.60 -8.61 -22.67
C GLY A 603 11.93 -8.31 -21.34
N GLU A 604 11.09 -9.22 -20.82
CA GLU A 604 10.41 -9.08 -19.54
C GLU A 604 10.75 -10.23 -18.57
N LEU A 605 10.82 -9.91 -17.27
CA LEU A 605 10.64 -10.85 -16.17
C LEU A 605 9.17 -10.86 -15.75
N PHE A 606 8.63 -12.02 -15.40
CA PHE A 606 7.22 -12.21 -15.06
C PHE A 606 6.26 -11.69 -16.16
N PRO A 607 6.41 -12.13 -17.43
CA PRO A 607 5.68 -11.54 -18.57
C PRO A 607 4.14 -11.63 -18.45
N ASP A 608 3.64 -12.69 -17.81
CA ASP A 608 2.20 -12.90 -17.62
C ASP A 608 1.62 -12.12 -16.43
N THR A 609 2.48 -11.63 -15.52
CA THR A 609 2.11 -10.87 -14.32
C THR A 609 2.78 -9.48 -14.34
N SER A 610 3.72 -9.16 -13.44
CA SER A 610 4.29 -7.80 -13.29
C SER A 610 5.02 -7.25 -14.53
N GLY A 611 5.59 -8.11 -15.39
CA GLY A 611 6.21 -7.72 -16.66
C GLY A 611 7.35 -6.69 -16.52
N TYR A 612 8.32 -6.94 -15.65
CA TYR A 612 9.46 -6.04 -15.42
C TYR A 612 10.38 -6.02 -16.65
N ARG A 613 10.63 -4.83 -17.20
CA ARG A 613 11.42 -4.64 -18.43
C ARG A 613 12.92 -4.39 -18.16
N ALA A 614 13.25 -4.11 -16.90
CA ALA A 614 14.61 -3.97 -16.42
C ALA A 614 14.81 -4.58 -15.02
N LEU A 615 16.05 -4.97 -14.72
CA LEU A 615 16.52 -5.38 -13.40
C LEU A 615 17.77 -4.57 -13.03
N VAL A 616 17.70 -3.90 -11.88
CA VAL A 616 18.81 -3.12 -11.31
C VAL A 616 19.43 -3.89 -10.16
N ILE A 617 20.76 -4.02 -10.16
CA ILE A 617 21.53 -4.73 -9.14
C ILE A 617 22.51 -3.75 -8.50
N ASP A 618 22.28 -3.45 -7.23
CA ASP A 618 23.13 -2.61 -6.39
C ASP A 618 23.64 -3.44 -5.19
N ARG A 619 24.45 -4.46 -5.49
CA ARG A 619 24.98 -5.43 -4.51
C ARG A 619 26.36 -5.93 -4.93
N ARG A 620 27.24 -6.17 -3.95
CA ARG A 620 28.56 -6.82 -4.16
C ARG A 620 28.50 -8.35 -4.14
N ALA A 621 27.48 -8.91 -3.49
CA ALA A 621 27.27 -10.35 -3.38
C ALA A 621 25.86 -10.71 -3.88
N ILE A 622 25.78 -11.79 -4.67
CA ILE A 622 24.54 -12.39 -5.18
C ILE A 622 24.73 -13.91 -5.24
N SER A 623 23.67 -14.70 -5.13
CA SER A 623 23.82 -16.14 -5.24
C SER A 623 24.31 -16.53 -6.64
N HIS A 624 25.11 -17.60 -6.76
CA HIS A 624 25.52 -18.08 -8.07
C HIS A 624 24.31 -18.47 -8.95
N GLN A 625 23.23 -19.00 -8.37
CA GLN A 625 21.98 -19.25 -9.08
C GLN A 625 21.34 -17.95 -9.59
N ALA A 626 21.30 -16.90 -8.78
CA ALA A 626 20.80 -15.59 -9.19
C ALA A 626 21.67 -15.00 -10.31
N SER A 627 23.00 -15.11 -10.23
CA SER A 627 23.90 -14.64 -11.30
C SER A 627 23.64 -15.33 -12.65
N ALA A 628 23.36 -16.63 -12.63
CA ALA A 628 22.99 -17.40 -13.82
C ALA A 628 21.60 -16.98 -14.35
N ALA A 629 20.64 -16.71 -13.46
CA ALA A 629 19.31 -16.22 -13.82
C ALA A 629 19.35 -14.80 -14.42
N ILE A 630 20.19 -13.90 -13.91
CA ILE A 630 20.45 -12.57 -14.48
C ILE A 630 21.00 -12.69 -15.89
N LEU A 631 21.98 -13.58 -16.11
CA LEU A 631 22.53 -13.82 -17.45
C LEU A 631 21.45 -14.35 -18.41
N LYS A 632 20.56 -15.23 -17.94
CA LYS A 632 19.40 -15.72 -18.71
C LYS A 632 18.46 -14.58 -19.07
N ALA A 633 18.15 -13.70 -18.12
CA ALA A 633 17.30 -12.52 -18.34
C ALA A 633 17.91 -11.55 -19.37
N ALA A 634 19.20 -11.24 -19.25
CA ALA A 634 19.90 -10.40 -20.20
C ALA A 634 19.82 -10.96 -21.64
N LYS A 635 20.05 -12.27 -21.80
CA LYS A 635 19.93 -12.97 -23.10
C LYS A 635 18.50 -12.94 -23.66
N ALA A 636 17.49 -12.90 -22.79
CA ALA A 636 16.09 -12.75 -23.19
C ALA A 636 15.70 -11.29 -23.52
N GLY A 637 16.63 -10.32 -23.38
CA GLY A 637 16.44 -8.92 -23.73
C GLY A 637 16.02 -8.01 -22.57
N VAL A 638 15.97 -8.52 -21.33
CA VAL A 638 15.70 -7.72 -20.13
C VAL A 638 16.86 -6.76 -19.93
N ARG A 639 16.59 -5.49 -19.64
CA ARG A 639 17.65 -4.49 -19.40
C ARG A 639 18.30 -4.73 -18.04
N ILE A 640 19.59 -4.98 -18.01
CA ILE A 640 20.32 -5.22 -16.77
C ILE A 640 21.24 -4.04 -16.47
N VAL A 641 21.10 -3.45 -15.29
CA VAL A 641 21.97 -2.35 -14.84
C VAL A 641 22.64 -2.74 -13.53
N PHE A 642 23.97 -2.87 -13.55
CA PHE A 642 24.76 -2.97 -12.32
C PHE A 642 25.15 -1.59 -11.82
N VAL A 643 24.98 -1.33 -10.53
CA VAL A 643 25.34 -0.07 -9.87
C VAL A 643 26.60 -0.28 -9.05
N GLY A 644 27.54 0.66 -9.14
CA GLY A 644 28.79 0.61 -8.39
C GLY A 644 29.65 -0.58 -8.79
N ASP A 645 30.35 -1.18 -7.83
CA ASP A 645 31.25 -2.31 -8.07
C ASP A 645 30.49 -3.62 -8.36
N LEU A 646 30.91 -4.33 -9.41
CA LEU A 646 30.24 -5.53 -9.94
C LEU A 646 30.23 -6.73 -8.99
N PRO A 647 29.09 -7.43 -8.79
CA PRO A 647 29.04 -8.60 -7.92
C PRO A 647 30.15 -9.61 -8.22
N ASP A 648 30.90 -9.99 -7.19
CA ASP A 648 32.07 -10.90 -7.31
C ASP A 648 32.11 -11.99 -6.22
N LYS A 649 31.10 -12.00 -5.34
CA LYS A 649 30.91 -12.95 -4.25
C LYS A 649 29.58 -13.68 -4.34
N ASP A 650 29.61 -14.97 -4.00
CA ASP A 650 28.41 -15.79 -3.79
C ASP A 650 27.87 -15.59 -2.38
N THR A 651 26.54 -15.53 -2.22
CA THR A 651 25.89 -15.44 -0.90
C THR A 651 25.73 -16.80 -0.22
N THR A 652 25.77 -17.92 -0.95
CA THR A 652 25.64 -19.26 -0.38
C THR A 652 26.99 -19.81 0.14
N PHE A 653 27.01 -20.39 1.33
CA PHE A 653 28.25 -20.91 1.91
C PHE A 653 28.73 -22.20 1.22
N ALA A 654 27.81 -23.12 0.91
CA ALA A 654 28.12 -24.47 0.43
C ALA A 654 28.89 -24.53 -0.90
N SER A 655 28.78 -23.50 -1.75
CA SER A 655 29.45 -23.42 -3.05
C SER A 655 30.94 -23.06 -2.95
N GLY A 656 31.37 -22.47 -1.83
CA GLY A 656 32.74 -22.01 -1.59
C GLY A 656 33.27 -21.13 -2.72
N ALA A 657 34.57 -21.24 -3.00
CA ALA A 657 35.24 -20.46 -4.04
C ALA A 657 34.69 -20.72 -5.47
N SER A 658 34.08 -21.89 -5.70
CA SER A 658 33.48 -22.18 -7.01
C SER A 658 32.23 -21.34 -7.29
N GLY A 659 31.49 -20.97 -6.24
CA GLY A 659 30.38 -20.04 -6.31
C GLY A 659 30.84 -18.63 -6.70
N ASP A 660 31.85 -18.09 -6.00
CA ASP A 660 32.44 -16.78 -6.32
C ASP A 660 32.90 -16.72 -7.80
N LEU A 661 33.55 -17.78 -8.29
CA LEU A 661 33.98 -17.88 -9.69
C LEU A 661 32.80 -17.94 -10.67
N ALA A 662 31.70 -18.61 -10.31
CA ALA A 662 30.49 -18.65 -11.11
C ALA A 662 29.86 -17.26 -11.22
N VAL A 663 29.73 -16.54 -10.11
CA VAL A 663 29.21 -15.16 -10.07
C VAL A 663 30.04 -14.25 -10.98
N GLN A 664 31.37 -14.25 -10.82
CA GLN A 664 32.26 -13.42 -11.65
C GLN A 664 32.14 -13.73 -13.14
N LYS A 665 32.05 -15.02 -13.49
CA LYS A 665 31.89 -15.47 -14.88
C LYS A 665 30.55 -15.00 -15.47
N ASP A 666 29.46 -15.16 -14.73
CA ASP A 666 28.12 -14.87 -15.21
C ASP A 666 27.85 -13.35 -15.28
N VAL A 667 28.36 -12.57 -14.32
CA VAL A 667 28.35 -11.10 -14.38
C VAL A 667 29.13 -10.59 -15.58
N ALA A 668 30.34 -11.11 -15.82
CA ALA A 668 31.13 -10.74 -17.00
C ALA A 668 30.43 -11.16 -18.32
N ALA A 669 29.73 -12.30 -18.34
CA ALA A 669 28.93 -12.73 -19.49
C ALA A 669 27.69 -11.88 -19.72
N THR A 670 27.10 -11.36 -18.64
CA THR A 670 25.95 -10.45 -18.66
C THR A 670 26.34 -9.13 -19.31
N LEU A 671 27.46 -8.51 -18.89
CA LEU A 671 27.95 -7.25 -19.47
C LEU A 671 28.39 -7.35 -20.94
N ARG A 672 28.54 -8.56 -21.49
CA ARG A 672 28.76 -8.76 -22.94
C ARG A 672 27.46 -8.74 -23.75
N GLN A 673 26.29 -8.78 -23.09
CA GLN A 673 25.00 -8.66 -23.78
C GLN A 673 24.72 -7.18 -24.09
N HIS A 674 24.10 -6.91 -25.25
CA HIS A 674 23.70 -5.55 -25.64
C HIS A 674 22.63 -4.93 -24.72
N SER A 675 21.96 -5.75 -23.92
CA SER A 675 20.92 -5.36 -22.96
C SER A 675 21.48 -5.03 -21.57
N ALA A 676 22.79 -5.04 -21.36
CA ALA A 676 23.39 -4.85 -20.04
C ALA A 676 24.40 -3.71 -20.00
N THR A 677 24.49 -3.02 -18.86
CA THR A 677 25.50 -2.00 -18.59
C THR A 677 25.83 -1.92 -17.11
N GLN A 678 26.93 -1.22 -16.79
CA GLN A 678 27.28 -0.79 -15.45
C GLN A 678 27.20 0.73 -15.36
N VAL A 679 26.86 1.26 -14.18
CA VAL A 679 26.92 2.68 -13.83
C VAL A 679 27.63 2.87 -12.49
N LEU A 680 28.09 4.08 -12.20
CA LEU A 680 28.81 4.39 -10.96
C LEU A 680 27.86 4.64 -9.78
N ALA A 681 26.72 5.27 -10.01
CA ALA A 681 25.78 5.64 -8.96
C ALA A 681 24.32 5.33 -9.34
N GLN A 682 23.48 5.15 -8.33
CA GLN A 682 22.04 4.93 -8.50
C GLN A 682 21.37 6.06 -9.33
N SER A 683 21.86 7.30 -9.21
CA SER A 683 21.36 8.45 -9.96
C SER A 683 21.55 8.35 -11.49
N ASP A 684 22.46 7.51 -11.95
CA ASP A 684 22.78 7.34 -13.37
C ASP A 684 21.93 6.25 -14.04
N VAL A 685 21.16 5.48 -13.25
CA VAL A 685 20.34 4.36 -13.74
C VAL A 685 19.31 4.81 -14.79
N PRO A 686 18.56 5.92 -14.64
CA PRO A 686 17.59 6.32 -15.67
C PRO A 686 18.23 6.58 -17.04
N ALA A 687 19.36 7.28 -17.07
CA ALA A 687 20.10 7.55 -18.30
C ALA A 687 20.69 6.26 -18.91
N ALA A 688 21.05 5.28 -18.08
CA ALA A 688 21.46 3.97 -18.55
C ALA A 688 20.31 3.19 -19.20
N LEU A 689 19.11 3.21 -18.60
CA LEU A 689 17.93 2.58 -19.18
C LEU A 689 17.55 3.21 -20.52
N GLU A 690 17.63 4.54 -20.63
CA GLU A 690 17.41 5.26 -21.89
C GLU A 690 18.44 4.83 -22.97
N ARG A 691 19.73 4.76 -22.63
CA ARG A 691 20.77 4.26 -23.56
C ARG A 691 20.55 2.81 -23.99
N LEU A 692 19.93 1.99 -23.13
CA LEU A 692 19.51 0.63 -23.44
C LEU A 692 18.16 0.57 -24.19
N GLY A 693 17.63 1.72 -24.61
CA GLY A 693 16.42 1.86 -25.40
C GLY A 693 15.14 1.49 -24.65
N LEU A 694 15.13 1.64 -23.32
CA LEU A 694 13.92 1.51 -22.53
C LEU A 694 13.31 2.89 -22.32
N GLU A 695 12.04 3.05 -22.69
CA GLU A 695 11.22 4.21 -22.36
C GLU A 695 10.19 3.79 -21.29
N PRO A 696 9.92 4.62 -20.26
CA PRO A 696 8.93 4.32 -19.23
C PRO A 696 7.51 4.15 -19.80
N ARG A 697 6.64 3.42 -19.08
CA ARG A 697 5.22 3.30 -19.46
C ARG A 697 4.48 4.63 -19.34
N VAL A 698 4.92 5.49 -18.43
CA VAL A 698 4.46 6.88 -18.28
C VAL A 698 5.68 7.79 -18.31
N ALA A 699 6.00 8.37 -19.47
CA ALA A 699 7.12 9.30 -19.56
C ALA A 699 6.71 10.69 -19.05
N SER A 700 7.57 11.32 -18.25
CA SER A 700 7.41 12.69 -17.75
C SER A 700 8.67 13.52 -18.05
N ASP A 701 8.52 14.84 -18.00
CA ASP A 701 9.54 15.85 -18.29
C ASP A 701 10.40 16.21 -17.06
N GLY A 702 10.79 15.21 -16.25
CA GLY A 702 11.51 15.44 -14.98
C GLY A 702 10.59 15.68 -13.79
N THR A 703 9.28 15.72 -14.01
CA THR A 703 8.27 15.84 -12.95
C THR A 703 8.25 14.56 -12.11
N ARG A 704 8.49 14.69 -10.80
CA ARG A 704 8.41 13.58 -9.85
C ARG A 704 6.96 13.13 -9.69
N LEU A 705 6.65 11.97 -10.26
CA LEU A 705 5.33 11.34 -10.17
C LEU A 705 5.49 9.91 -9.68
N LEU A 706 4.49 9.45 -8.93
CA LEU A 706 4.32 8.02 -8.66
C LEU A 706 3.15 7.51 -9.49
N THR A 707 3.29 6.32 -10.08
CA THR A 707 2.31 5.78 -11.02
C THR A 707 2.05 4.29 -10.81
N GLN A 708 0.83 3.85 -11.12
CA GLN A 708 0.48 2.44 -11.28
C GLN A 708 -0.17 2.21 -12.63
N TRP A 709 0.27 1.15 -13.31
CA TRP A 709 -0.28 0.73 -14.60
C TRP A 709 -1.08 -0.55 -14.46
N ARG A 710 -2.38 -0.48 -14.78
CA ARG A 710 -3.30 -1.62 -14.73
C ARG A 710 -3.68 -2.01 -16.16
N GLN A 711 -3.03 -3.06 -16.65
CA GLN A 711 -3.21 -3.54 -18.01
C GLN A 711 -4.49 -4.38 -18.15
N VAL A 712 -5.30 -4.07 -19.15
CA VAL A 712 -6.45 -4.88 -19.57
C VAL A 712 -6.40 -5.16 -21.08
N ALA A 713 -7.29 -6.03 -21.56
CA ALA A 713 -7.30 -6.39 -22.98
C ALA A 713 -7.59 -5.19 -23.89
N GLY A 714 -8.42 -4.25 -23.44
CA GLY A 714 -8.83 -3.06 -24.19
C GLY A 714 -7.93 -1.83 -24.07
N GLY A 715 -6.83 -1.89 -23.30
CA GLY A 715 -6.02 -0.71 -23.02
C GLY A 715 -5.45 -0.72 -21.60
N ALA A 716 -5.40 0.43 -20.94
CA ALA A 716 -4.89 0.52 -19.59
C ALA A 716 -5.65 1.55 -18.73
N TYR A 717 -5.67 1.29 -17.42
CA TYR A 717 -5.94 2.30 -16.41
C TYR A 717 -4.61 2.73 -15.80
N ILE A 718 -4.39 4.03 -15.70
CA ILE A 718 -3.17 4.64 -15.20
C ILE A 718 -3.54 5.52 -14.01
N TYR A 719 -3.02 5.14 -12.84
CA TYR A 719 -3.08 5.97 -11.64
C TYR A 719 -1.85 6.88 -11.61
N LEU A 720 -2.07 8.17 -11.37
CA LEU A 720 -1.06 9.21 -11.27
C LEU A 720 -1.19 9.88 -9.91
N TYR A 721 -0.07 10.05 -9.21
CA TYR A 721 -0.02 10.77 -7.95
C TYR A 721 1.10 11.80 -7.95
N ASN A 722 0.77 13.03 -7.58
CA ASN A 722 1.75 14.07 -7.29
C ASN A 722 2.10 14.01 -5.80
N PRO A 723 3.27 13.47 -5.42
CA PRO A 723 3.63 13.33 -4.02
C PRO A 723 4.10 14.65 -3.37
N THR A 724 4.23 15.73 -4.15
CA THR A 724 4.68 17.04 -3.67
C THR A 724 3.51 17.90 -3.18
N SER A 725 3.80 18.92 -2.38
CA SER A 725 2.79 19.88 -1.89
C SER A 725 2.40 20.94 -2.93
N ASN A 726 3.13 21.04 -4.05
CA ASN A 726 2.93 22.08 -5.04
C ASN A 726 2.25 21.51 -6.29
N PRO A 727 1.44 22.30 -7.01
CA PRO A 727 0.92 21.89 -8.30
C PRO A 727 2.05 21.64 -9.30
N VAL A 728 1.90 20.63 -10.14
CA VAL A 728 2.82 20.30 -11.24
C VAL A 728 2.05 20.32 -12.56
N THR A 729 2.59 21.02 -13.56
CA THR A 729 2.01 21.10 -14.93
C THR A 729 3.01 20.50 -15.90
N PHE A 730 2.57 19.51 -16.66
CA PHE A 730 3.44 18.67 -17.50
C PHE A 730 2.63 18.01 -18.62
N ASN A 731 3.32 17.41 -19.60
CA ASN A 731 2.71 16.66 -20.71
C ASN A 731 3.14 15.18 -20.70
N PRO A 732 2.53 14.34 -19.85
CA PRO A 732 2.90 12.93 -19.77
C PRO A 732 2.58 12.17 -21.05
N SER A 733 3.47 11.25 -21.41
CA SER A 733 3.30 10.35 -22.55
C SER A 733 3.06 8.92 -22.08
N PHE A 734 1.94 8.32 -22.47
CA PHE A 734 1.53 6.97 -22.07
C PHE A 734 1.86 5.95 -23.16
N ALA A 735 2.42 4.81 -22.79
CA ALA A 735 2.82 3.72 -23.69
C ALA A 735 1.63 2.91 -24.25
N VAL A 736 0.57 3.60 -24.65
CA VAL A 736 -0.64 3.06 -25.26
C VAL A 736 -1.20 4.12 -26.20
N VAL A 737 -1.55 3.71 -27.42
CA VAL A 737 -2.33 4.55 -28.35
C VAL A 737 -3.80 4.26 -28.12
N GLY A 738 -4.58 5.31 -27.85
CA GLY A 738 -6.02 5.18 -27.68
C GLY A 738 -6.70 6.48 -27.31
N VAL A 739 -8.01 6.39 -27.07
CA VAL A 739 -8.85 7.51 -26.64
C VAL A 739 -8.82 7.62 -25.11
N PRO A 740 -8.36 8.75 -24.55
CA PRO A 740 -8.27 8.92 -23.11
C PRO A 740 -9.58 9.42 -22.48
N SER A 741 -9.84 8.97 -21.25
CA SER A 741 -10.89 9.49 -20.37
C SER A 741 -10.36 9.62 -18.94
N GLN A 742 -10.83 10.63 -18.21
CA GLN A 742 -10.55 10.81 -16.78
C GLN A 742 -11.63 10.11 -15.97
N MET A 743 -11.22 9.39 -14.94
CA MET A 743 -12.11 8.74 -13.98
C MET A 743 -11.97 9.45 -12.63
N ASP A 744 -13.02 10.16 -12.21
CA ASP A 744 -13.01 10.95 -10.98
C ASP A 744 -13.30 10.06 -9.76
N LEU A 745 -12.35 10.02 -8.82
CA LEU A 745 -12.47 9.18 -7.63
C LEU A 745 -13.49 9.70 -6.61
N TRP A 746 -13.82 10.99 -6.61
CA TRP A 746 -14.73 11.62 -5.65
C TRP A 746 -16.19 11.43 -6.03
N ASP A 747 -16.54 11.71 -7.28
CA ASP A 747 -17.92 11.62 -7.75
C ASP A 747 -18.22 10.37 -8.59
N GLY A 748 -17.18 9.67 -9.08
CA GLY A 748 -17.33 8.46 -9.88
C GLY A 748 -17.66 8.70 -11.35
N SER A 749 -17.59 9.95 -11.81
CA SER A 749 -17.80 10.29 -13.21
C SER A 749 -16.64 9.80 -14.08
N VAL A 750 -16.97 9.44 -15.32
CA VAL A 750 -15.99 9.08 -16.36
C VAL A 750 -16.19 10.06 -17.50
N GLN A 751 -15.22 10.95 -17.70
CA GLN A 751 -15.30 12.05 -18.65
C GLN A 751 -14.27 11.89 -19.76
N PRO A 752 -14.63 12.11 -21.04
CA PRO A 752 -13.67 12.13 -22.12
C PRO A 752 -12.67 13.27 -21.92
N ILE A 753 -11.39 13.02 -22.24
CA ILE A 753 -10.38 14.08 -22.23
C ILE A 753 -10.39 14.75 -23.61
N ALA A 754 -10.74 16.04 -23.62
CA ALA A 754 -10.90 16.85 -24.83
C ALA A 754 -9.59 17.10 -25.58
N GLN A 755 -8.45 17.10 -24.88
CA GLN A 755 -7.16 17.51 -25.40
C GLN A 755 -6.12 16.43 -25.21
N TYR A 756 -5.57 15.94 -26.32
CA TYR A 756 -4.46 15.00 -26.33
C TYR A 756 -3.80 14.99 -27.71
N THR A 757 -2.59 14.44 -27.79
CA THR A 757 -1.90 14.16 -29.05
C THR A 757 -1.53 12.68 -29.13
N VAL A 758 -1.42 12.15 -30.34
CA VAL A 758 -0.87 10.81 -30.58
C VAL A 758 0.40 10.97 -31.41
N SER A 759 1.53 10.59 -30.85
CA SER A 759 2.83 10.65 -31.51
C SER A 759 3.71 9.49 -31.06
N HIS A 760 4.58 9.00 -31.95
CA HIS A 760 5.53 7.92 -31.64
C HIS A 760 4.93 6.65 -31.01
N GLY A 761 3.67 6.31 -31.33
CA GLY A 761 2.99 5.14 -30.76
C GLY A 761 2.52 5.32 -29.32
N ARG A 762 2.34 6.57 -28.87
CA ARG A 762 1.95 6.95 -27.52
C ARG A 762 0.84 8.00 -27.55
N THR A 763 0.05 8.06 -26.47
CA THR A 763 -0.92 9.14 -26.24
C THR A 763 -0.30 10.13 -25.25
N ASN A 764 -0.28 11.43 -25.58
CA ASN A 764 0.22 12.50 -24.71
C ASN A 764 -0.95 13.38 -24.26
N ILE A 765 -1.00 13.73 -22.97
CA ILE A 765 -2.15 14.41 -22.37
C ILE A 765 -1.66 15.56 -21.50
N PRO A 766 -1.63 16.82 -21.96
CA PRO A 766 -1.20 17.93 -21.11
C PRO A 766 -2.13 18.06 -19.92
N MET A 767 -1.57 18.21 -18.71
CA MET A 767 -2.36 18.30 -17.49
C MET A 767 -1.63 19.02 -16.35
N THR A 768 -2.43 19.48 -15.39
CA THR A 768 -1.96 19.94 -14.08
C THR A 768 -2.49 19.01 -13.00
N LEU A 769 -1.62 18.56 -12.10
CA LEU A 769 -1.97 17.87 -10.86
C LEU A 769 -1.68 18.80 -9.68
N GLN A 770 -2.67 19.05 -8.83
CA GLN A 770 -2.49 19.79 -7.58
C GLN A 770 -1.56 19.04 -6.62
N GLY A 771 -1.05 19.72 -5.60
CA GLY A 771 -0.26 19.09 -4.55
C GLY A 771 -1.05 17.96 -3.90
N LYS A 772 -0.44 16.78 -3.77
CA LYS A 772 -1.07 15.55 -3.26
C LYS A 772 -2.28 15.04 -4.05
N GLU A 773 -2.52 15.53 -5.26
CA GLU A 773 -3.62 15.05 -6.10
C GLU A 773 -3.34 13.63 -6.64
N ALA A 774 -4.37 12.79 -6.58
CA ALA A 774 -4.44 11.50 -7.26
C ALA A 774 -5.42 11.56 -8.44
N ARG A 775 -5.02 11.06 -9.61
CA ARG A 775 -5.85 11.05 -10.83
C ARG A 775 -5.79 9.70 -11.52
N VAL A 776 -6.93 9.25 -12.06
CA VAL A 776 -7.01 8.03 -12.87
C VAL A 776 -7.35 8.38 -14.32
N ILE A 777 -6.53 7.87 -15.24
CA ILE A 777 -6.72 7.98 -16.68
C ILE A 777 -7.01 6.58 -17.23
N ALA A 778 -8.07 6.44 -18.02
CA ALA A 778 -8.33 5.25 -18.82
C ALA A 778 -8.01 5.54 -20.28
N ILE A 779 -7.24 4.69 -20.95
CA ILE A 779 -6.94 4.81 -22.39
C ILE A 779 -7.44 3.57 -23.10
N ASP A 780 -8.47 3.74 -23.93
CA ASP A 780 -9.05 2.66 -24.74
C ASP A 780 -8.39 2.60 -26.12
N LYS A 781 -7.67 1.51 -26.38
CA LYS A 781 -6.97 1.29 -27.65
C LYS A 781 -7.90 0.85 -28.78
N ASN A 782 -9.12 0.41 -28.46
CA ASN A 782 -10.13 -0.05 -29.42
C ASN A 782 -11.09 1.07 -29.82
N ALA A 783 -11.15 2.15 -29.04
CA ALA A 783 -11.97 3.32 -29.35
C ALA A 783 -11.41 4.06 -30.58
N THR A 784 -12.32 4.49 -31.47
CA THR A 784 -11.96 5.37 -32.58
C THR A 784 -11.99 6.82 -32.09
N PRO A 785 -10.91 7.59 -32.22
CA PRO A 785 -10.88 8.98 -31.76
C PRO A 785 -11.87 9.83 -32.55
N GLY A 786 -12.73 10.55 -31.84
CA GLY A 786 -13.51 11.65 -32.41
C GLY A 786 -12.65 12.88 -32.70
N VAL A 787 -13.31 13.97 -33.13
CA VAL A 787 -12.66 15.29 -33.14
C VAL A 787 -12.28 15.64 -31.70
N HIS A 788 -11.07 16.13 -31.50
CA HIS A 788 -10.50 16.54 -30.21
C HIS A 788 -9.54 17.71 -30.43
N VAL A 789 -9.17 18.41 -29.36
CA VAL A 789 -8.16 19.45 -29.38
C VAL A 789 -6.77 18.80 -29.39
N VAL A 790 -5.90 19.28 -30.27
CA VAL A 790 -4.52 18.81 -30.43
C VAL A 790 -3.59 19.92 -29.97
N GLY A 791 -2.90 19.69 -28.86
CA GLY A 791 -1.91 20.61 -28.30
C GLY A 791 -1.21 19.98 -27.11
N ASP A 792 -0.01 20.45 -26.82
CA ASP A 792 0.89 19.90 -25.79
C ASP A 792 0.90 20.73 -24.49
N THR A 793 0.04 21.75 -24.40
CA THR A 793 -0.13 22.62 -23.23
C THR A 793 -1.61 22.78 -22.90
N GLN A 794 -1.96 22.82 -21.61
CA GLN A 794 -3.31 23.17 -21.17
C GLN A 794 -3.66 24.60 -21.63
N PRO A 795 -4.95 24.92 -21.86
CA PRO A 795 -5.36 26.28 -22.21
C PRO A 795 -5.12 27.25 -21.05
N GLU A 796 -4.81 28.50 -21.39
CA GLU A 796 -4.70 29.57 -20.39
C GLU A 796 -6.09 30.06 -19.95
N GLY A 797 -6.22 30.50 -18.70
CA GLY A 797 -7.44 31.16 -18.21
C GLY A 797 -8.72 30.29 -18.21
N GLY A 798 -8.62 28.97 -18.27
CA GLY A 798 -9.79 28.08 -18.29
C GLY A 798 -9.46 26.59 -18.39
N ARG A 799 -10.47 25.78 -18.71
CA ARG A 799 -10.34 24.34 -18.94
C ARG A 799 -11.21 23.85 -20.09
N LEU A 800 -10.80 22.75 -20.71
CA LEU A 800 -11.61 22.06 -21.72
C LEU A 800 -12.50 21.02 -21.07
N ILE A 801 -13.77 21.01 -21.47
CA ILE A 801 -14.77 20.02 -21.04
C ILE A 801 -15.42 19.37 -22.26
N VAL A 802 -15.82 18.11 -22.11
CA VAL A 802 -16.64 17.41 -23.10
C VAL A 802 -17.99 17.12 -22.49
N ALA A 803 -19.04 17.69 -23.06
CA ALA A 803 -20.41 17.52 -22.59
C ALA A 803 -21.39 17.57 -23.78
N ASP A 804 -22.42 16.72 -23.76
CA ASP A 804 -23.52 16.73 -24.73
C ASP A 804 -23.10 16.70 -26.22
N GLY A 805 -22.02 15.97 -26.54
CA GLY A 805 -21.51 15.89 -27.91
C GLY A 805 -20.65 17.10 -28.33
N LYS A 806 -20.35 18.02 -27.42
CA LYS A 806 -19.59 19.25 -27.64
C LYS A 806 -18.24 19.19 -26.94
N ILE A 807 -17.23 19.79 -27.58
CA ILE A 807 -16.01 20.23 -26.90
C ILE A 807 -16.23 21.69 -26.55
N GLN A 808 -16.07 22.04 -25.27
CA GLN A 808 -16.28 23.40 -24.80
C GLN A 808 -15.07 23.89 -24.02
N PHE A 809 -14.78 25.18 -24.15
CA PHE A 809 -13.83 25.88 -23.30
C PHE A 809 -14.59 26.62 -22.20
N GLN A 810 -14.37 26.21 -20.96
CA GLN A 810 -14.86 26.92 -19.77
C GLN A 810 -13.77 27.89 -19.34
N ALA A 811 -13.91 29.15 -19.74
CA ALA A 811 -13.05 30.25 -19.36
C ALA A 811 -13.41 30.77 -17.97
N VAL A 812 -12.40 31.04 -17.15
CA VAL A 812 -12.51 31.76 -15.86
C VAL A 812 -11.90 33.16 -15.93
N GLU A 813 -11.22 33.48 -17.04
CA GLU A 813 -10.69 34.81 -17.36
C GLU A 813 -11.20 35.26 -18.73
N SER A 814 -11.34 36.58 -18.93
CA SER A 814 -11.70 37.12 -20.24
C SER A 814 -10.46 37.24 -21.11
N GLY A 815 -10.56 36.80 -22.36
CA GLY A 815 -9.42 36.76 -23.27
C GLY A 815 -9.73 36.02 -24.55
N GLU A 816 -8.80 36.07 -25.49
CA GLU A 816 -8.86 35.29 -26.72
C GLU A 816 -8.00 34.03 -26.56
N GLU A 817 -8.55 32.86 -26.89
CA GLU A 817 -7.83 31.59 -26.88
C GLU A 817 -8.11 30.79 -28.17
N SER A 818 -7.08 30.17 -28.73
CA SER A 818 -7.17 29.46 -30.02
C SER A 818 -6.89 27.96 -29.89
N PHE A 819 -7.83 27.15 -30.37
CA PHE A 819 -7.80 25.69 -30.29
C PHE A 819 -7.61 25.05 -31.65
N LYS A 820 -6.53 24.28 -31.82
CA LYS A 820 -6.34 23.43 -33.00
C LYS A 820 -7.07 22.10 -32.81
N LEU A 821 -7.91 21.73 -33.76
CA LEU A 821 -8.65 20.48 -33.76
C LEU A 821 -7.94 19.41 -34.59
N SER A 822 -8.18 18.14 -34.25
CA SER A 822 -7.60 16.97 -34.93
C SER A 822 -8.01 16.82 -36.40
N ASN A 823 -9.06 17.52 -36.83
CA ASN A 823 -9.47 17.61 -38.23
C ASN A 823 -8.75 18.73 -39.02
N GLY A 824 -7.78 19.41 -38.41
CA GLY A 824 -6.99 20.48 -39.03
C GLY A 824 -7.62 21.87 -38.96
N ARG A 825 -8.83 22.03 -38.41
CA ARG A 825 -9.43 23.34 -38.17
C ARG A 825 -8.83 23.99 -36.93
N THR A 826 -8.71 25.32 -36.95
CA THR A 826 -8.46 26.12 -35.75
C THR A 826 -9.73 26.90 -35.42
N VAL A 827 -10.07 26.98 -34.15
CA VAL A 827 -11.22 27.73 -33.63
C VAL A 827 -10.69 28.69 -32.57
N THR A 828 -10.98 29.97 -32.76
CA THR A 828 -10.63 31.02 -31.81
C THR A 828 -11.89 31.38 -31.01
N VAL A 829 -11.77 31.40 -29.69
CA VAL A 829 -12.82 31.77 -28.75
C VAL A 829 -12.41 33.08 -28.11
N GLU A 830 -13.25 34.10 -28.25
CA GLU A 830 -13.17 35.32 -27.45
C GLU A 830 -14.08 35.14 -26.24
N ALA A 831 -13.49 34.75 -25.12
CA ALA A 831 -14.23 34.52 -23.89
C ALA A 831 -14.46 35.84 -23.16
N LEU A 832 -15.73 36.14 -22.89
CA LEU A 832 -16.14 37.14 -21.92
C LEU A 832 -16.72 36.40 -20.72
N VAL A 833 -16.03 36.44 -19.58
CA VAL A 833 -16.43 35.72 -18.34
C VAL A 833 -17.33 36.56 -17.43
N ASP A 834 -17.51 37.83 -17.78
CA ASP A 834 -18.31 38.85 -17.10
C ASP A 834 -17.70 39.38 -15.78
N PRO A 835 -17.16 40.61 -15.76
CA PRO A 835 -17.03 41.42 -14.56
C PRO A 835 -18.34 42.18 -14.33
N ALA A 836 -19.34 41.53 -13.72
CA ALA A 836 -20.65 42.08 -13.31
C ALA A 836 -20.67 43.62 -13.16
N ASP A 837 -21.53 44.40 -13.82
CA ASP A 837 -22.76 44.12 -14.57
C ASP A 837 -22.98 45.27 -15.58
N ASP A 838 -23.68 45.04 -16.69
CA ASP A 838 -24.55 45.99 -17.43
C ASP A 838 -24.21 47.51 -17.43
N VAL A 839 -22.93 47.88 -17.44
CA VAL A 839 -22.46 49.25 -17.65
C VAL A 839 -21.68 49.26 -18.96
N PRO A 840 -22.08 50.05 -19.96
CA PRO A 840 -21.34 50.21 -21.20
C PRO A 840 -19.87 50.54 -20.91
N LEU A 841 -18.96 49.84 -21.59
CA LEU A 841 -17.50 49.95 -21.46
C LEU A 841 -16.98 51.36 -21.86
N SER A 842 -17.19 52.39 -21.02
CA SER A 842 -16.54 53.70 -21.18
C SER A 842 -15.85 54.13 -19.89
N GLY A 843 -14.52 54.08 -19.86
CA GLY A 843 -13.68 54.61 -18.77
C GLY A 843 -12.34 53.86 -18.61
N PRO A 844 -11.26 54.55 -18.13
CA PRO A 844 -9.93 53.97 -17.98
C PRO A 844 -9.88 52.87 -16.89
N PRO A 845 -8.99 51.86 -17.03
CA PRO A 845 -8.97 50.67 -16.18
C PRO A 845 -8.80 50.91 -14.67
N SER A 846 -8.19 52.04 -14.29
CA SER A 846 -7.82 52.38 -12.91
C SER A 846 -8.98 52.83 -12.00
N SER A 847 -10.21 52.91 -12.50
CA SER A 847 -11.39 53.39 -11.75
C SER A 847 -12.54 52.38 -11.62
N ARG A 848 -12.27 51.07 -11.78
CA ARG A 848 -13.27 49.99 -11.70
C ARG A 848 -13.24 49.29 -10.31
N PRO A 849 -14.38 49.03 -9.63
CA PRO A 849 -14.41 48.29 -8.36
C PRO A 849 -14.10 46.79 -8.55
N SER A 850 -13.47 46.15 -7.56
CA SER A 850 -12.93 44.77 -7.66
C SER A 850 -13.95 43.66 -7.35
N ILE A 851 -13.73 42.48 -7.94
CA ILE A 851 -14.61 41.29 -8.01
C ILE A 851 -14.67 40.44 -6.72
N ILE A 852 -14.04 40.89 -5.63
CA ILE A 852 -13.60 40.04 -4.51
C ILE A 852 -14.61 39.91 -3.33
N ASP A 853 -15.70 40.71 -3.29
CA ASP A 853 -16.56 40.83 -2.09
C ASP A 853 -18.02 40.37 -2.31
N ARG A 854 -18.26 39.17 -2.88
CA ARG A 854 -19.63 38.71 -3.19
C ARG A 854 -20.39 38.08 -2.01
N PHE A 855 -19.72 37.67 -0.94
CA PHE A 855 -20.44 37.12 0.22
C PHE A 855 -20.92 38.26 1.13
N GLY A 856 -21.69 37.94 2.17
CA GLY A 856 -21.96 38.78 3.32
C GLY A 856 -21.09 38.34 4.49
N THR A 857 -21.26 38.96 5.65
CA THR A 857 -20.58 38.50 6.88
C THR A 857 -21.03 37.08 7.24
N TRP A 858 -20.07 36.18 7.49
CA TRP A 858 -20.35 34.83 7.97
C TRP A 858 -20.85 34.84 9.42
N SER A 859 -21.84 33.99 9.70
CA SER A 859 -22.23 33.59 11.05
C SER A 859 -21.78 32.16 11.32
N LEU A 860 -21.49 31.83 12.57
CA LEU A 860 -21.04 30.49 12.97
C LEU A 860 -21.83 30.00 14.20
N LYS A 861 -22.41 28.80 14.09
CA LYS A 861 -23.00 28.06 15.21
C LYS A 861 -22.26 26.74 15.38
N VAL A 862 -21.68 26.50 16.55
CA VAL A 862 -20.94 25.27 16.87
C VAL A 862 -21.75 24.43 17.85
N GLN A 863 -22.02 23.18 17.49
CA GLN A 863 -22.50 22.15 18.39
C GLN A 863 -21.28 21.36 18.90
N THR A 864 -21.06 21.37 20.21
CA THR A 864 -19.93 20.72 20.88
C THR A 864 -20.44 19.83 21.99
N ALA A 865 -19.78 18.69 22.20
CA ALA A 865 -20.07 17.76 23.29
C ALA A 865 -18.86 17.69 24.21
N THR A 866 -19.11 17.68 25.52
CA THR A 866 -18.09 17.66 26.57
C THR A 866 -18.47 16.61 27.62
N PRO A 867 -17.60 16.34 28.62
CA PRO A 867 -17.96 15.45 29.73
C PRO A 867 -19.23 15.85 30.50
N THR A 868 -19.64 17.12 30.45
CA THR A 868 -20.82 17.63 31.16
C THR A 868 -22.09 17.65 30.28
N GLY A 869 -21.99 17.29 29.01
CA GLY A 869 -23.11 17.25 28.07
C GLY A 869 -22.86 18.05 26.79
N SER A 870 -23.88 18.11 25.93
CA SER A 870 -23.85 18.88 24.68
C SER A 870 -24.24 20.33 24.91
N GLN A 871 -23.59 21.24 24.20
CA GLN A 871 -23.89 22.67 24.21
C GLN A 871 -23.78 23.27 22.81
N THR A 872 -24.42 24.42 22.61
CA THR A 872 -24.31 25.21 21.39
C THR A 872 -23.61 26.53 21.70
N VAL A 873 -22.49 26.78 21.02
CA VAL A 873 -21.80 28.08 21.06
C VAL A 873 -22.14 28.82 19.78
N SER A 874 -22.78 29.99 19.90
CA SER A 874 -23.04 30.87 18.77
C SER A 874 -22.00 31.97 18.72
N VAL A 875 -21.46 32.23 17.54
CA VAL A 875 -20.61 33.39 17.24
C VAL A 875 -21.41 34.28 16.27
N PRO A 876 -22.17 35.26 16.81
CA PRO A 876 -23.03 36.12 16.01
C PRO A 876 -22.26 36.94 14.98
N SER A 877 -22.93 37.26 13.87
CA SER A 877 -22.43 38.17 12.84
C SER A 877 -22.18 39.56 13.43
N GLY A 878 -20.97 40.10 13.27
CA GLY A 878 -20.67 41.52 13.57
C GLY A 878 -20.47 41.90 15.04
N LEU A 879 -20.14 40.96 15.94
CA LEU A 879 -19.82 41.30 17.33
C LEU A 879 -18.35 41.71 17.52
N GLY A 880 -18.13 43.02 17.66
CA GLY A 880 -17.51 43.58 18.87
C GLY A 880 -16.00 43.39 19.12
N ASP A 881 -15.28 42.66 18.27
CA ASP A 881 -13.86 42.90 18.02
C ASP A 881 -13.72 42.99 16.49
N THR A 882 -12.89 43.88 15.99
CA THR A 882 -12.76 44.27 14.57
C THR A 882 -12.28 43.15 13.61
N GLN A 883 -12.54 41.87 13.87
CA GLN A 883 -11.86 40.72 13.24
C GLN A 883 -12.75 39.56 12.74
N PHE A 884 -14.05 39.77 12.49
CA PHE A 884 -14.88 38.75 11.81
C PHE A 884 -15.79 39.39 10.73
N GLN A 885 -15.19 39.62 9.57
CA GLN A 885 -15.88 39.93 8.30
C GLN A 885 -15.27 39.04 7.20
N GLN A 886 -15.81 39.05 5.98
CA GLN A 886 -15.52 38.13 4.86
C GLN A 886 -14.04 37.74 4.64
N HIS A 887 -13.09 38.57 5.08
CA HIS A 887 -11.64 38.36 5.00
C HIS A 887 -10.98 37.62 6.19
N TYR A 888 -11.72 37.23 7.24
CA TYR A 888 -11.16 36.67 8.49
C TYR A 888 -11.90 35.41 8.96
N LEU A 889 -12.12 34.45 8.07
CA LEU A 889 -12.36 33.07 8.46
C LEU A 889 -11.13 32.57 9.25
N LYS A 890 -11.32 32.28 10.54
CA LYS A 890 -10.23 31.99 11.47
C LYS A 890 -10.22 30.53 11.92
N ASP A 891 -9.04 30.13 12.35
CA ASP A 891 -8.87 28.95 13.18
C ASP A 891 -9.69 29.11 14.48
N TRP A 892 -10.45 28.07 14.86
CA TRP A 892 -11.26 28.09 16.09
C TRP A 892 -10.42 28.33 17.34
N ARG A 893 -9.13 27.99 17.33
CA ARG A 893 -8.20 28.27 18.43
C ARG A 893 -8.06 29.77 18.70
N ASP A 894 -8.25 30.61 17.69
CA ASP A 894 -8.13 32.06 17.79
C ASP A 894 -9.49 32.75 18.06
N ILE A 895 -10.57 31.97 18.22
CA ILE A 895 -11.90 32.46 18.58
C ILE A 895 -12.13 32.15 20.06
N THR A 896 -12.16 33.18 20.92
CA THR A 896 -12.20 33.01 22.38
C THR A 896 -13.30 32.06 22.88
N SER A 897 -14.50 32.10 22.29
CA SER A 897 -15.62 31.23 22.67
C SER A 897 -15.50 29.79 22.16
N LEU A 898 -14.61 29.52 21.21
CA LEU A 898 -14.39 28.20 20.61
C LEU A 898 -13.00 27.61 20.93
N ASN A 899 -12.19 28.32 21.71
CA ASN A 899 -10.87 27.85 22.08
C ASN A 899 -10.98 26.53 22.88
N GLY A 900 -10.35 25.50 22.34
CA GLY A 900 -10.38 24.14 22.88
C GLY A 900 -11.70 23.40 22.65
N GLU A 901 -12.62 23.89 21.82
CA GLU A 901 -13.85 23.18 21.46
C GLU A 901 -13.62 22.20 20.29
N SER A 902 -14.52 21.22 20.17
CA SER A 902 -14.57 20.26 19.06
C SER A 902 -16.02 19.87 18.77
N GLY A 903 -16.39 19.69 17.51
CA GLY A 903 -17.75 19.37 17.13
C GLY A 903 -18.10 19.73 15.70
N VAL A 904 -19.33 20.19 15.52
CA VAL A 904 -19.90 20.54 14.22
C VAL A 904 -20.17 22.03 14.17
N GLY A 905 -19.47 22.75 13.29
CA GLY A 905 -19.63 24.19 13.07
C GLY A 905 -20.37 24.48 11.77
N THR A 906 -21.56 25.08 11.89
CA THR A 906 -22.36 25.52 10.75
C THR A 906 -22.05 26.99 10.46
N TYR A 907 -21.35 27.23 9.35
CA TYR A 907 -21.08 28.55 8.80
C TYR A 907 -22.20 28.94 7.84
N THR A 908 -22.75 30.14 7.95
CA THR A 908 -23.77 30.65 7.02
C THR A 908 -23.42 32.05 6.56
N ALA A 909 -23.42 32.26 5.24
CA ALA A 909 -23.34 33.57 4.61
C ALA A 909 -24.38 33.67 3.50
N THR A 910 -24.66 34.90 3.07
CA THR A 910 -25.48 35.17 1.89
C THR A 910 -24.62 35.77 0.80
N THR A 911 -25.03 35.60 -0.46
CA THR A 911 -24.45 36.30 -1.62
C THR A 911 -25.59 36.81 -2.47
N ARG A 912 -25.47 37.99 -3.08
CA ARG A 912 -26.54 38.57 -3.91
C ARG A 912 -26.11 38.59 -5.37
N LEU A 913 -26.91 37.97 -6.23
CA LEU A 913 -26.79 38.05 -7.68
C LEU A 913 -27.70 39.15 -8.23
N PRO A 914 -27.40 39.71 -9.41
CA PRO A 914 -28.24 40.70 -10.07
C PRO A 914 -29.69 40.22 -10.24
N ASP A 915 -30.65 41.15 -10.21
CA ASP A 915 -32.08 40.81 -10.30
C ASP A 915 -32.48 40.20 -11.67
N GLY A 916 -31.63 40.37 -12.70
CA GLY A 916 -31.78 39.77 -14.02
C GLY A 916 -30.97 38.49 -14.25
N TRP A 917 -30.20 38.01 -13.26
CA TRP A 917 -29.35 36.83 -13.42
C TRP A 917 -30.19 35.57 -13.66
N GLN A 918 -29.86 34.83 -14.71
CA GLN A 918 -30.48 33.55 -15.02
C GLN A 918 -29.37 32.51 -15.22
N PRO A 919 -29.52 31.29 -14.69
CA PRO A 919 -28.62 30.21 -15.04
C PRO A 919 -28.84 29.85 -16.51
N ASP A 920 -27.80 29.92 -17.33
CA ASP A 920 -27.82 29.39 -18.70
C ASP A 920 -26.67 28.40 -18.94
N GLU A 921 -26.61 27.78 -20.12
CA GLU A 921 -25.56 26.80 -20.45
C GLU A 921 -24.17 27.43 -20.57
N ALA A 922 -24.09 28.74 -20.83
CA ALA A 922 -22.84 29.45 -21.07
C ALA A 922 -22.23 29.98 -19.76
N HIS A 923 -23.03 30.51 -18.84
CA HIS A 923 -22.56 31.16 -17.62
C HIS A 923 -22.60 30.20 -16.43
N ARG A 924 -21.44 29.96 -15.82
CA ARG A 924 -21.24 29.12 -14.64
C ARG A 924 -20.77 29.94 -13.46
N MET A 925 -20.86 29.34 -12.27
CA MET A 925 -20.41 29.95 -11.03
C MET A 925 -19.69 28.90 -10.19
N LEU A 926 -18.39 29.06 -10.03
CA LEU A 926 -17.55 28.12 -9.30
C LEU A 926 -17.37 28.60 -7.86
N LEU A 927 -17.74 27.77 -6.89
CA LEU A 927 -17.53 27.99 -5.47
C LEU A 927 -16.31 27.20 -5.00
N ASN A 928 -15.30 27.91 -4.50
CA ASN A 928 -14.19 27.31 -3.76
C ASN A 928 -14.34 27.72 -2.29
N ILE A 929 -14.33 26.76 -1.35
CA ILE A 929 -14.43 27.08 0.08
C ILE A 929 -13.08 27.22 0.78
N GLY A 930 -11.97 27.10 0.03
CA GLY A 930 -10.61 27.25 0.51
C GLY A 930 -10.20 26.16 1.49
N VAL A 931 -9.40 26.57 2.48
CA VAL A 931 -8.85 25.65 3.49
C VAL A 931 -9.91 25.32 4.54
N VAL A 932 -10.19 24.03 4.68
CA VAL A 932 -10.94 23.45 5.80
C VAL A 932 -10.00 22.56 6.60
N ASN A 933 -9.96 22.77 7.92
CA ASN A 933 -9.34 21.83 8.85
C ASN A 933 -10.43 21.02 9.55
N GLY A 934 -10.70 19.84 8.99
CA GLY A 934 -11.85 19.01 9.29
C GLY A 934 -12.44 18.46 7.98
N THR A 935 -13.68 17.99 8.03
CA THR A 935 -14.47 17.71 6.82
C THR A 935 -15.57 18.76 6.66
N ALA A 936 -16.06 19.00 5.45
CA ALA A 936 -17.16 19.93 5.22
C ALA A 936 -18.27 19.34 4.35
N SER A 937 -19.51 19.79 4.57
CA SER A 937 -20.60 19.65 3.60
C SER A 937 -21.15 21.02 3.21
N ILE A 938 -21.41 21.20 1.92
CA ILE A 938 -21.72 22.50 1.31
C ILE A 938 -23.15 22.46 0.80
N THR A 939 -23.95 23.43 1.21
CA THR A 939 -25.35 23.58 0.80
C THR A 939 -25.57 24.98 0.25
N VAL A 940 -26.23 25.07 -0.90
CA VAL A 940 -26.65 26.34 -1.51
C VAL A 940 -28.17 26.33 -1.60
N ASN A 941 -28.82 27.35 -1.04
CA ASN A 941 -30.29 27.47 -1.00
C ASN A 941 -30.99 26.17 -0.55
N ASN A 942 -30.51 25.60 0.57
CA ASN A 942 -30.99 24.34 1.17
C ASN A 942 -30.81 23.08 0.30
N THR A 943 -30.03 23.16 -0.78
CA THR A 943 -29.68 22.00 -1.61
C THR A 943 -28.22 21.61 -1.41
N LEU A 944 -27.96 20.34 -1.09
CA LEU A 944 -26.60 19.80 -0.96
C LEU A 944 -25.89 19.88 -2.31
N VAL A 945 -24.75 20.58 -2.32
CA VAL A 945 -23.87 20.69 -3.49
C VAL A 945 -22.86 19.55 -3.48
N GLY A 946 -22.24 19.31 -2.32
CA GLY A 946 -21.20 18.32 -2.18
C GLY A 946 -20.58 18.29 -0.79
N SER A 947 -19.62 17.38 -0.62
CA SER A 947 -18.85 17.19 0.60
C SER A 947 -17.36 17.28 0.29
N GLN A 948 -16.60 17.89 1.20
CA GLN A 948 -15.18 18.10 1.10
C GLN A 948 -14.46 17.34 2.20
N VAL A 949 -13.63 16.38 1.80
CA VAL A 949 -12.65 15.74 2.70
C VAL A 949 -11.28 16.39 2.52
N THR A 950 -10.90 16.74 1.29
CA THR A 950 -9.62 17.39 0.96
C THR A 950 -9.82 18.76 0.35
N ASN A 951 -8.83 19.65 0.49
CA ASN A 951 -8.95 21.03 0.03
C ASN A 951 -8.72 21.17 -1.48
N GLY A 952 -9.15 22.29 -2.06
CA GLY A 952 -8.82 22.65 -3.45
C GLY A 952 -9.85 22.22 -4.51
N HIS A 953 -11.11 22.03 -4.15
CA HIS A 953 -12.18 21.70 -5.10
C HIS A 953 -13.03 22.92 -5.46
N ASP A 954 -13.30 23.05 -6.76
CA ASP A 954 -14.21 24.06 -7.32
C ASP A 954 -15.55 23.44 -7.67
N TRP A 955 -16.61 23.84 -6.96
CA TRP A 955 -17.96 23.34 -7.18
C TRP A 955 -18.70 24.23 -8.17
N ASP A 956 -19.19 23.69 -9.29
CA ASP A 956 -20.12 24.43 -10.15
C ASP A 956 -21.50 24.50 -9.47
N ILE A 957 -21.80 25.67 -8.93
CA ILE A 957 -23.03 25.93 -8.19
C ILE A 957 -24.10 26.68 -8.98
N ALA A 958 -23.85 26.98 -10.27
CA ALA A 958 -24.74 27.83 -11.06
C ALA A 958 -26.21 27.36 -11.01
N LYS A 959 -26.44 26.05 -11.13
CA LYS A 959 -27.80 25.47 -11.11
C LYS A 959 -28.54 25.57 -9.77
N PHE A 960 -27.84 25.90 -8.68
CA PHE A 960 -28.44 26.05 -7.34
C PHE A 960 -28.70 27.51 -6.98
N LEU A 961 -28.22 28.45 -7.80
CA LEU A 961 -28.36 29.88 -7.59
C LEU A 961 -29.62 30.42 -8.26
N HIS A 962 -30.07 31.58 -7.80
CA HIS A 962 -31.15 32.35 -8.41
C HIS A 962 -30.86 33.86 -8.32
N ALA A 963 -31.57 34.67 -9.11
CA ALA A 963 -31.50 36.13 -9.01
C ALA A 963 -31.77 36.62 -7.57
N GLY A 964 -31.09 37.69 -7.14
CA GLY A 964 -31.21 38.21 -5.78
C GLY A 964 -30.39 37.41 -4.75
N THR A 965 -30.90 37.31 -3.53
CA THR A 965 -30.14 36.78 -2.37
C THR A 965 -30.13 35.26 -2.32
N ASN A 966 -28.95 34.67 -2.33
CA ASN A 966 -28.69 33.25 -2.17
C ASN A 966 -28.03 32.97 -0.82
N THR A 967 -28.31 31.83 -0.22
CA THR A 967 -27.69 31.40 1.06
C THR A 967 -26.70 30.27 0.80
N VAL A 968 -25.50 30.41 1.36
CA VAL A 968 -24.47 29.36 1.35
C VAL A 968 -24.19 28.93 2.78
N THR A 969 -24.30 27.63 3.02
CA THR A 969 -24.03 26.99 4.31
C THR A 969 -22.88 26.00 4.15
N VAL A 970 -21.89 26.11 5.03
CA VAL A 970 -20.77 25.16 5.12
C VAL A 970 -20.78 24.55 6.52
N GLU A 971 -21.06 23.26 6.62
CA GLU A 971 -20.99 22.53 7.89
C GLU A 971 -19.64 21.84 8.02
N VAL A 972 -18.80 22.33 8.93
CA VAL A 972 -17.46 21.80 9.21
C VAL A 972 -17.51 20.84 10.41
N ARG A 973 -16.90 19.67 10.29
CA ARG A 973 -16.82 18.65 11.35
C ARG A 973 -15.37 18.43 11.75
N THR A 974 -15.08 18.62 13.03
CA THR A 974 -13.71 18.53 13.57
C THR A 974 -13.42 17.12 14.09
N THR A 975 -12.15 16.84 14.38
CA THR A 975 -11.79 15.74 15.29
C THR A 975 -12.06 16.16 16.74
N LEU A 976 -11.81 15.28 17.72
CA LEU A 976 -12.06 15.56 19.15
C LEU A 976 -10.82 16.09 19.90
N ARG A 977 -9.65 16.24 19.24
CA ARG A 977 -8.37 16.53 19.90
C ARG A 977 -8.40 17.74 20.83
N ASN A 978 -8.94 18.87 20.36
CA ASN A 978 -8.94 20.11 21.14
C ASN A 978 -9.82 20.01 22.39
N ALA A 979 -11.02 19.42 22.28
CA ALA A 979 -11.91 19.20 23.43
C ALA A 979 -11.28 18.23 24.44
N LEU A 980 -10.68 17.14 23.98
CA LEU A 980 -9.97 16.20 24.85
C LEU A 980 -8.81 16.87 25.58
N SER A 981 -8.04 17.70 24.89
CA SER A 981 -6.95 18.47 25.50
C SER A 981 -7.46 19.38 26.63
N LYS A 982 -8.57 20.10 26.38
CA LYS A 982 -9.17 21.03 27.34
C LYS A 982 -9.84 20.34 28.54
N TYR A 983 -10.62 19.29 28.31
CA TYR A 983 -11.52 18.73 29.32
C TYR A 983 -10.98 17.49 30.03
N VAL A 984 -10.06 16.75 29.42
CA VAL A 984 -9.48 15.53 29.99
C VAL A 984 -8.04 15.76 30.46
N GLY A 985 -7.30 16.70 29.84
CA GLY A 985 -6.04 17.22 30.36
C GLY A 985 -4.85 16.25 30.31
N ARG A 986 -4.93 15.14 29.55
CA ARG A 986 -3.86 14.14 29.42
C ARG A 986 -2.81 14.48 28.34
N SER A 987 -3.17 15.34 27.40
CA SER A 987 -2.29 15.91 26.38
C SER A 987 -2.64 17.38 26.16
N THR A 988 -1.63 18.24 25.98
CA THR A 988 -1.81 19.67 25.68
C THR A 988 -1.83 19.96 24.17
N ALA A 989 -1.76 18.91 23.33
CA ALA A 989 -1.77 19.06 21.89
C ALA A 989 -3.12 19.61 21.40
N SER A 990 -3.07 20.63 20.55
CA SER A 990 -4.22 21.20 19.84
C SER A 990 -3.92 21.32 18.36
N GLN A 991 -4.96 21.33 17.53
CA GLN A 991 -4.86 21.42 16.08
C GLN A 991 -5.80 22.49 15.50
N PRO A 992 -5.47 23.04 14.32
CA PRO A 992 -6.36 23.99 13.64
C PRO A 992 -7.72 23.38 13.34
N TYR A 993 -8.79 24.16 13.48
CA TYR A 993 -10.14 23.78 13.04
C TYR A 993 -10.87 24.91 12.32
N GLY A 994 -11.90 24.51 11.57
CA GLY A 994 -12.88 25.42 11.00
C GLY A 994 -12.70 25.65 9.50
N LEU A 995 -13.61 26.45 8.96
CA LEU A 995 -13.51 27.03 7.64
C LEU A 995 -12.55 28.22 7.74
N ARG A 996 -11.42 28.15 7.04
CA ARG A 996 -10.34 29.15 7.06
C ARG A 996 -10.19 29.90 5.74
N GLY A 997 -10.79 29.39 4.66
CA GLY A 997 -10.89 30.08 3.39
C GLY A 997 -9.55 30.23 2.65
N PRO A 998 -9.44 31.20 1.74
CA PRO A 998 -10.50 32.11 1.32
C PRO A 998 -11.67 31.35 0.67
N VAL A 999 -12.91 31.80 0.89
CA VAL A 999 -14.07 31.31 0.14
C VAL A 999 -14.25 32.23 -1.05
N THR A 1000 -14.22 31.69 -2.27
CA THR A 1000 -14.31 32.47 -3.50
C THR A 1000 -15.49 32.02 -4.35
N LEU A 1001 -16.06 32.98 -5.08
CA LEU A 1001 -17.10 32.75 -6.06
C LEU A 1001 -16.61 33.29 -7.41
N THR A 1002 -16.25 32.38 -8.32
CA THR A 1002 -15.60 32.71 -9.59
C THR A 1002 -16.60 32.50 -10.73
N PRO A 1003 -17.01 33.57 -11.45
CA PRO A 1003 -17.76 33.43 -12.69
C PRO A 1003 -16.94 32.65 -13.72
N ALA A 1004 -17.60 31.87 -14.55
CA ALA A 1004 -16.97 31.22 -15.69
C ALA A 1004 -17.92 31.27 -16.90
N SER A 1005 -17.37 31.38 -18.11
CA SER A 1005 -18.16 31.30 -19.35
C SER A 1005 -17.73 30.11 -20.21
N THR A 1006 -18.71 29.43 -20.81
CA THR A 1006 -18.53 28.17 -21.52
C THR A 1006 -18.83 28.38 -23.00
N HIS A 1007 -17.82 28.13 -23.84
CA HIS A 1007 -17.87 28.39 -25.28
C HIS A 1007 -17.70 27.09 -26.06
N ALA A 1008 -18.58 26.81 -27.02
CA ALA A 1008 -18.46 25.63 -27.86
C ALA A 1008 -17.32 25.82 -28.88
N ILE A 1009 -16.32 24.95 -28.83
CA ILE A 1009 -15.22 24.89 -29.81
C ILE A 1009 -15.61 23.95 -30.97
N PHE A 1010 -16.31 22.87 -30.64
CA PHE A 1010 -16.77 21.88 -31.61
C PHE A 1010 -18.10 21.28 -31.16
N THR A 1011 -18.99 21.03 -32.11
CA THR A 1011 -20.25 20.32 -31.89
C THR A 1011 -20.33 19.16 -32.87
N SER A 1012 -20.50 17.93 -32.37
CA SER A 1012 -20.73 16.79 -33.25
C SER A 1012 -22.09 16.93 -33.95
N SER A 1013 -22.11 16.76 -35.27
CA SER A 1013 -23.35 16.58 -36.01
C SER A 1013 -23.90 15.19 -35.68
N ARG A 1014 -25.01 15.12 -34.93
CA ARG A 1014 -25.73 13.86 -34.72
C ARG A 1014 -26.26 13.29 -36.03
#